data_AF-A0A931VEI3-F1
#
_entry.id   AF-A0A931VEI3-F1
#
_cell.length_a   1.000
_cell.length_b   1.000
_cell.length_c   1.000
_cell.angle_alpha   90.00
_cell.angle_beta   90.00
_cell.angle_gamma   90.00
#
_symmetry.space_group_name_H-M   'P 1'
#
loop_
_entity.id
_entity.type
_entity.pdbx_description
1 polymer ?
#
loop_
_entity_poly.entity_id
_entity_poly.type
_entity_poly.pdbx_seq_one_letter_code
_entity_poly.pdbx_strand_id
1 'polypeptide(L)'
;EERGERVSISEVITAVKKNQVKQITATENRIIAVTDQKTLIADKAPGTDAFELFKNAGVPLDPTKVKVTQKDETSLNNWISVLGGILPVILMVAFFYFIFRQARGTQESIFSFGQSKAKLFNRDLPKTTFADVAGVDEAKQELTEIVDFLKNPAKYKAMGARTPKGVLMVGPSGTGKCVTGNTIVWTNKGLMEIREIPRYYFVDPLSHVVYGAGLASFDTDKVESQDKFASHWYDLGEQETVKVRLAQGYSLEGTPEHPVVVMTTDGTLKFRKLSDIQEGDQIAIQYGRGMFGNLTLVDEDTGYLMGLLTGDGNMSHASRIGLTNVDDEIVTFFKNYAARHYAMSAVTERGQSYLITSWDFKRYLYEMGMSYLLSFDKVVPSTILQAPKKVQVAFLQGLFDTDAYVEKKRGAFEYTTVSERMARQIQMMLLNLGVIASLNIKGKKENGYYRSVYRIFVSGAGFVAFGKTVGFRLKRKQQLVEIHLKRMTRVNTNIDIIPGIANLVEQSWRVLSKKKLSNEKLSKTIDKVRWRMRVTRETLKEYIAYASSVSIEVPHLEYFRSLLEANLFFSPVVEKSCDLARVYDFTVPKTHSFLGNGFVNHNTLLARATAGEANVSFFSMAGSEFMEMLVGVGASVTGETPILIKQKDKTKLLPIGEFVDQFYVGNKEGIVPVEDVLTLGFQPGKAGFYGYKHGKMQTISESRFKKVSSVFRHKVSQIYEIHYLGGIIKTTADHSVFVRRHGRIMAIATKDIKKGDLLVELPLNIRLPYVPGRRQRHKIVAHEFPEEKPTILLDVWNDDKLLSEQYAFAMAQ
;
A
#
# COMPACT_ATOMS: atom_id res chain seq x y z
N GLU A 1 -32.65 -54.12 -0.99
CA GLU A 1 -32.54 -55.57 -1.30
C GLU A 1 -33.84 -56.24 -0.94
N GLU A 2 -34.59 -56.72 -1.93
CA GLU A 2 -35.87 -57.41 -1.72
C GLU A 2 -35.62 -58.80 -1.14
N ARG A 3 -36.18 -59.11 0.04
CA ARG A 3 -36.07 -60.42 0.70
C ARG A 3 -36.89 -61.46 -0.07
N GLY A 4 -36.23 -62.23 -0.93
CA GLY A 4 -36.84 -63.36 -1.66
C GLY A 4 -35.84 -64.50 -1.87
N GLU A 5 -36.33 -65.73 -1.95
CA GLU A 5 -35.54 -66.93 -2.16
C GLU A 5 -35.18 -67.08 -3.64
N ARG A 6 -33.88 -67.27 -3.93
CA ARG A 6 -33.41 -67.46 -5.31
C ARG A 6 -33.61 -68.89 -5.76
N VAL A 7 -34.35 -69.05 -6.85
CA VAL A 7 -34.75 -70.36 -7.41
C VAL A 7 -34.53 -70.39 -8.92
N SER A 8 -34.52 -71.59 -9.50
CA SER A 8 -34.44 -71.74 -10.95
C SER A 8 -35.73 -71.29 -11.65
N ILE A 9 -35.64 -70.88 -12.92
CA ILE A 9 -36.84 -70.55 -13.74
C ILE A 9 -37.84 -71.71 -13.77
N SER A 10 -37.35 -72.95 -13.86
CA SER A 10 -38.18 -74.15 -13.90
C SER A 10 -38.99 -74.35 -12.62
N GLU A 11 -38.46 -73.97 -11.46
CA GLU A 11 -39.19 -74.00 -10.19
C GLU A 11 -40.30 -72.95 -10.16
N VAL A 12 -40.05 -71.75 -10.69
CA VAL A 12 -41.09 -70.71 -10.82
C VAL A 12 -42.20 -71.18 -11.77
N ILE A 13 -41.86 -71.79 -12.91
CA ILE A 13 -42.85 -72.37 -13.85
C ILE A 13 -43.68 -73.46 -13.15
N THR A 14 -43.05 -74.29 -12.33
CA THR A 14 -43.75 -75.36 -11.59
C THR A 14 -44.70 -74.79 -10.53
N ALA A 15 -44.30 -73.75 -9.82
CA ALA A 15 -45.14 -73.06 -8.83
C ALA A 15 -46.37 -72.40 -9.50
N VAL A 16 -46.21 -71.86 -10.71
CA VAL A 16 -47.31 -71.34 -11.52
C VAL A 16 -48.24 -72.46 -11.98
N LYS A 17 -47.72 -73.62 -12.46
CA LYS A 17 -48.55 -74.79 -12.82
C LYS A 17 -49.43 -75.27 -11.68
N LYS A 18 -48.95 -75.17 -10.43
CA LYS A 18 -49.67 -75.57 -9.22
C LYS A 18 -50.65 -74.50 -8.69
N ASN A 19 -50.84 -73.37 -9.38
CA ASN A 19 -51.66 -72.22 -8.96
C ASN A 19 -51.27 -71.63 -7.59
N GLN A 20 -49.99 -71.67 -7.21
CA GLN A 20 -49.51 -71.18 -5.91
C GLN A 20 -48.98 -69.74 -5.96
N VAL A 21 -48.97 -69.12 -7.14
CA VAL A 21 -48.43 -67.77 -7.37
C VAL A 21 -49.57 -66.76 -7.50
N LYS A 22 -49.51 -65.69 -6.71
CA LYS A 22 -50.49 -64.60 -6.72
C LYS A 22 -50.12 -63.45 -7.66
N GLN A 23 -48.83 -63.11 -7.70
CA GLN A 23 -48.33 -61.99 -8.49
C GLN A 23 -47.01 -62.34 -9.13
N ILE A 24 -46.86 -61.95 -10.39
CA ILE A 24 -45.58 -62.05 -11.11
C ILE A 24 -45.17 -60.64 -11.53
N THR A 25 -43.95 -60.25 -11.17
CA THR A 25 -43.32 -59.02 -11.63
C THR A 25 -42.13 -59.40 -12.50
N ALA A 26 -42.17 -58.98 -13.77
CA ALA A 26 -41.09 -59.20 -14.71
C ALA A 26 -40.27 -57.91 -14.88
N THR A 27 -38.96 -58.06 -14.81
CA THR A 27 -37.96 -57.01 -15.11
C THR A 27 -37.10 -57.47 -16.28
N GLU A 28 -36.17 -56.64 -16.76
CA GLU A 28 -35.35 -56.96 -17.94
C GLU A 28 -34.59 -58.30 -17.81
N ASN A 29 -34.06 -58.61 -16.62
CA ASN A 29 -33.21 -59.79 -16.39
C ASN A 29 -33.73 -60.74 -15.30
N ARG A 30 -34.89 -60.47 -14.68
CA ARG A 30 -35.43 -61.31 -13.60
C ARG A 30 -36.94 -61.43 -13.63
N ILE A 31 -37.41 -62.56 -13.10
CA ILE A 31 -38.82 -62.82 -12.81
C ILE A 31 -38.95 -62.98 -11.28
N ILE A 32 -39.84 -62.19 -10.69
CA ILE A 32 -40.16 -62.24 -9.26
C ILE A 32 -41.59 -62.76 -9.14
N ALA A 33 -41.78 -63.90 -8.48
CA ALA A 33 -43.08 -64.52 -8.25
C ALA A 33 -43.41 -64.52 -6.75
N VAL A 34 -44.56 -63.97 -6.38
CA VAL A 34 -45.03 -63.91 -5.00
C VAL A 34 -46.06 -65.01 -4.77
N THR A 35 -45.79 -65.86 -3.77
CA THR A 35 -46.70 -66.91 -3.27
C THR A 35 -47.25 -66.52 -1.90
N ASP A 36 -48.18 -67.31 -1.34
CA ASP A 36 -48.76 -67.05 -0.01
C ASP A 36 -47.77 -67.10 1.15
N GLN A 37 -46.65 -67.81 0.97
CA GLN A 37 -45.67 -68.06 2.03
C GLN A 37 -44.36 -67.30 1.82
N LYS A 38 -43.93 -67.14 0.56
CA LYS A 38 -42.62 -66.55 0.22
C LYS A 38 -42.56 -65.92 -1.17
N THR A 39 -41.55 -65.08 -1.39
CA THR A 39 -41.21 -64.50 -2.69
C THR A 39 -40.09 -65.29 -3.34
N LEU A 40 -40.31 -65.73 -4.57
CA LEU A 40 -39.36 -66.48 -5.41
C LEU A 40 -38.75 -65.53 -6.44
N ILE A 41 -37.43 -65.58 -6.62
CA ILE A 41 -36.69 -64.76 -7.58
C ILE A 41 -35.88 -65.67 -8.50
N ALA A 42 -36.13 -65.58 -9.81
CA ALA A 42 -35.39 -66.31 -10.83
C ALA A 42 -34.76 -65.35 -11.86
N ASP A 43 -33.52 -65.61 -12.24
CA ASP A 43 -32.82 -64.87 -13.28
C ASP A 43 -33.28 -65.36 -14.67
N LYS A 44 -33.60 -64.43 -15.59
CA LYS A 44 -33.93 -64.72 -17.00
C LYS A 44 -32.92 -64.09 -17.95
N ALA A 45 -32.81 -64.65 -19.15
CA ALA A 45 -31.99 -64.07 -20.19
C ALA A 45 -32.48 -62.65 -20.55
N PRO A 46 -31.57 -61.68 -20.74
CA PRO A 46 -31.91 -60.33 -21.17
C PRO A 46 -32.70 -60.35 -22.49
N GLY A 47 -33.75 -59.55 -22.61
CA GLY A 47 -34.56 -59.42 -23.84
C GLY A 47 -35.61 -60.52 -24.08
N THR A 48 -35.72 -61.55 -23.23
CA THR A 48 -36.79 -62.56 -23.35
C THR A 48 -38.10 -62.07 -22.73
N ASP A 49 -39.21 -62.07 -23.45
CA ASP A 49 -40.51 -61.68 -22.91
C ASP A 49 -41.04 -62.74 -21.92
N ALA A 50 -41.47 -62.29 -20.75
CA ALA A 50 -41.91 -63.19 -19.69
C ALA A 50 -43.21 -63.92 -20.05
N PHE A 51 -44.15 -63.29 -20.77
CA PHE A 51 -45.39 -63.95 -21.17
C PHE A 51 -45.14 -65.04 -22.21
N GLU A 52 -44.23 -64.81 -23.17
CA GLU A 52 -43.84 -65.84 -24.14
C GLU A 52 -43.12 -67.02 -23.48
N LEU A 53 -42.26 -66.76 -22.49
CA LEU A 53 -41.52 -67.81 -21.78
C LEU A 53 -42.49 -68.78 -21.05
N PHE A 54 -43.48 -68.26 -20.33
CA PHE A 54 -44.47 -69.10 -19.65
C PHE A 54 -45.41 -69.82 -20.65
N LYS A 55 -45.77 -69.16 -21.76
CA LYS A 55 -46.56 -69.77 -22.84
C LYS A 55 -45.84 -70.96 -23.48
N ASN A 56 -44.56 -70.81 -23.82
CA ASN A 56 -43.73 -71.86 -24.42
C ASN A 56 -43.46 -73.02 -23.45
N ALA A 57 -43.48 -72.77 -22.14
CA ALA A 57 -43.38 -73.80 -21.11
C ALA A 57 -44.70 -74.56 -20.83
N GLY A 58 -45.77 -74.25 -21.58
CA GLY A 58 -47.09 -74.88 -21.48
C GLY A 58 -47.94 -74.36 -20.33
N VAL A 59 -47.72 -73.13 -19.86
CA VAL A 59 -48.44 -72.50 -18.73
C VAL A 59 -48.83 -71.06 -19.11
N PRO A 60 -49.83 -70.86 -19.98
CA PRO A 60 -50.25 -69.51 -20.32
C PRO A 60 -50.77 -68.79 -19.05
N LEU A 61 -50.19 -67.63 -18.76
CA LEU A 61 -50.57 -66.83 -17.59
C LEU A 61 -51.98 -66.23 -17.80
N ASP A 62 -52.95 -66.68 -17.00
CA ASP A 62 -54.31 -66.15 -17.02
C ASP A 62 -54.39 -64.83 -16.23
N PRO A 63 -54.71 -63.69 -16.88
CA PRO A 63 -54.75 -62.39 -16.23
C PRO A 63 -55.83 -62.27 -15.15
N THR A 64 -56.82 -63.16 -15.14
CA THR A 64 -57.89 -63.16 -14.13
C THR A 64 -57.49 -63.83 -12.81
N LYS A 65 -56.38 -64.59 -12.79
CA LYS A 65 -55.90 -65.32 -11.61
C LYS A 65 -54.56 -64.82 -11.06
N VAL A 66 -53.71 -64.25 -11.91
CA VAL A 66 -52.37 -63.77 -11.52
C VAL A 66 -52.15 -62.36 -12.04
N LYS A 67 -51.84 -61.42 -11.14
CA LYS A 67 -51.55 -60.04 -11.52
C LYS A 67 -50.13 -59.96 -12.08
N VAL A 68 -49.98 -59.68 -13.37
CA VAL A 68 -48.66 -59.56 -14.01
C VAL A 68 -48.32 -58.07 -14.20
N THR A 69 -47.15 -57.66 -13.73
CA THR A 69 -46.68 -56.26 -13.83
C THR A 69 -45.31 -56.23 -14.50
N GLN A 70 -45.19 -55.56 -15.65
CA GLN A 70 -43.90 -55.27 -16.28
C GLN A 70 -43.37 -53.93 -15.76
N LYS A 71 -42.12 -53.93 -15.29
CA LYS A 71 -41.44 -52.72 -14.80
C LYS A 71 -40.36 -52.34 -15.81
N ASP A 72 -40.68 -51.42 -16.71
CA ASP A 72 -39.72 -50.88 -17.67
C ASP A 72 -38.80 -49.85 -16.98
N GLU A 73 -37.54 -50.21 -16.74
CA GLU A 73 -36.50 -49.28 -16.24
C GLU A 73 -35.92 -48.38 -17.34
N THR A 74 -36.59 -48.30 -18.49
CA THR A 74 -36.10 -47.66 -19.71
C THR A 74 -36.23 -46.13 -19.71
N SER A 75 -37.00 -45.54 -18.79
CA SER A 75 -37.27 -44.09 -18.81
C SER A 75 -36.14 -43.25 -18.18
N LEU A 76 -35.45 -43.72 -17.13
CA LEU A 76 -34.34 -42.97 -16.52
C LEU A 76 -33.02 -43.07 -17.30
N ASN A 77 -32.74 -44.24 -17.89
CA ASN A 77 -31.53 -44.43 -18.71
C ASN A 77 -31.55 -43.63 -20.02
N ASN A 78 -32.74 -43.37 -20.59
CA ASN A 78 -32.88 -42.52 -21.78
C ASN A 78 -32.63 -41.03 -21.48
N TRP A 79 -32.99 -40.55 -20.30
CA TRP A 79 -32.67 -39.17 -19.90
C TRP A 79 -31.19 -39.00 -19.54
N ILE A 80 -30.56 -40.02 -18.93
CA ILE A 80 -29.13 -40.01 -18.60
C ILE A 80 -28.28 -40.13 -19.87
N SER A 81 -28.71 -40.87 -20.89
CA SER A 81 -28.01 -40.94 -22.18
C SER A 81 -28.15 -39.66 -23.02
N VAL A 82 -29.32 -39.02 -22.99
CA VAL A 82 -29.53 -37.69 -23.62
C VAL A 82 -28.69 -36.62 -22.92
N LEU A 83 -28.68 -36.58 -21.59
CA LEU A 83 -27.81 -35.67 -20.83
C LEU A 83 -26.32 -36.01 -21.04
N GLY A 84 -25.96 -37.28 -21.09
CA GLY A 84 -24.59 -37.74 -21.36
C GLY A 84 -24.09 -37.45 -22.79
N GLY A 85 -24.99 -37.37 -23.77
CA GLY A 85 -24.66 -36.98 -25.15
C GLY A 85 -24.62 -35.46 -25.37
N ILE A 86 -25.46 -34.70 -24.66
CA ILE A 86 -25.55 -33.24 -24.80
C ILE A 86 -24.52 -32.53 -23.92
N LEU A 87 -24.19 -33.07 -22.73
CA LEU A 87 -23.26 -32.43 -21.80
C LEU A 87 -21.84 -32.24 -22.38
N PRO A 88 -21.25 -33.19 -23.13
CA PRO A 88 -19.96 -32.98 -23.79
C PRO A 88 -20.04 -31.91 -24.87
N VAL A 89 -21.15 -31.81 -25.61
CA VAL A 89 -21.35 -30.77 -26.63
C VAL A 89 -21.51 -29.40 -25.98
N ILE A 90 -22.27 -29.29 -24.89
CA ILE A 90 -22.41 -28.04 -24.13
C ILE A 90 -21.08 -27.65 -23.49
N LEU A 91 -20.35 -28.58 -22.90
CA LEU A 91 -19.02 -28.32 -22.34
C LEU A 91 -18.02 -27.95 -23.43
N MET A 92 -18.10 -28.56 -24.60
CA MET A 92 -17.26 -28.22 -25.75
C MET A 92 -17.61 -26.83 -26.31
N VAL A 93 -18.90 -26.49 -26.43
CA VAL A 93 -19.34 -25.14 -26.82
C VAL A 93 -18.95 -24.11 -25.76
N ALA A 94 -19.07 -24.42 -24.46
CA ALA A 94 -18.64 -23.54 -23.39
C ALA A 94 -17.11 -23.39 -23.34
N PHE A 95 -16.37 -24.47 -23.59
CA PHE A 95 -14.92 -24.50 -23.68
C PHE A 95 -14.43 -23.70 -24.89
N PHE A 96 -15.02 -23.90 -26.07
CA PHE A 96 -14.72 -23.10 -27.26
C PHE A 96 -15.23 -21.66 -27.11
N TYR A 97 -16.34 -21.40 -26.43
CA TYR A 97 -16.79 -20.04 -26.13
C TYR A 97 -15.81 -19.34 -25.19
N PHE A 98 -15.26 -20.05 -24.19
CA PHE A 98 -14.19 -19.53 -23.33
C PHE A 98 -12.89 -19.33 -24.12
N ILE A 99 -12.51 -20.26 -24.98
CA ILE A 99 -11.35 -20.13 -25.87
C ILE A 99 -11.56 -18.99 -26.86
N PHE A 100 -12.73 -18.80 -27.47
CA PHE A 100 -13.01 -17.71 -28.42
C PHE A 100 -13.09 -16.35 -27.70
N ARG A 101 -13.58 -16.33 -26.46
CA ARG A 101 -13.51 -15.14 -25.60
C ARG A 101 -12.07 -14.83 -25.18
N GLN A 102 -11.20 -15.84 -25.09
CA GLN A 102 -9.76 -15.69 -24.83
C GLN A 102 -8.93 -15.45 -26.11
N ALA A 103 -9.39 -15.94 -27.27
CA ALA A 103 -8.72 -15.89 -28.56
C ALA A 103 -9.05 -14.62 -29.37
N ARG A 104 -10.14 -13.90 -29.03
CA ARG A 104 -10.32 -12.50 -29.47
C ARG A 104 -9.24 -11.55 -28.93
N GLY A 105 -8.40 -12.02 -27.99
CA GLY A 105 -7.16 -11.35 -27.58
C GLY A 105 -5.87 -11.97 -28.16
N THR A 106 -5.95 -13.02 -28.98
CA THR A 106 -4.79 -13.88 -29.33
C THR A 106 -4.70 -14.21 -30.83
N GLN A 107 -5.23 -13.37 -31.72
CA GLN A 107 -5.11 -13.56 -33.18
C GLN A 107 -3.87 -12.89 -33.81
N GLU A 108 -3.01 -12.25 -33.01
CA GLU A 108 -1.70 -11.72 -33.47
C GLU A 108 -0.50 -12.62 -33.10
N SER A 109 -0.70 -13.74 -32.39
CA SER A 109 0.40 -14.46 -31.73
C SER A 109 0.94 -15.72 -32.41
N ILE A 110 0.49 -16.07 -33.62
CA ILE A 110 0.93 -17.32 -34.29
C ILE A 110 1.99 -17.07 -35.40
N PHE A 111 2.24 -15.80 -35.78
CA PHE A 111 3.29 -15.44 -36.76
C PHE A 111 4.52 -14.71 -36.17
N SER A 112 4.69 -14.66 -34.85
CA SER A 112 5.78 -13.90 -34.20
C SER A 112 6.75 -14.76 -33.37
N PHE A 113 7.12 -15.94 -33.89
CA PHE A 113 8.23 -16.72 -33.36
C PHE A 113 9.56 -16.00 -33.66
N GLY A 114 9.89 -14.97 -32.86
CA GLY A 114 11.15 -14.22 -33.02
C GLY A 114 11.25 -12.82 -32.40
N GLN A 115 10.23 -12.27 -31.71
CA GLN A 115 10.32 -10.92 -31.15
C GLN A 115 10.22 -10.88 -29.62
N SER A 116 11.05 -10.00 -29.03
CA SER A 116 11.20 -9.69 -27.62
C SER A 116 9.87 -9.58 -26.87
N LYS A 117 9.77 -10.24 -25.71
CA LYS A 117 8.63 -10.07 -24.78
C LYS A 117 8.69 -8.69 -24.13
N ALA A 118 8.17 -7.67 -24.79
CA ALA A 118 7.74 -6.45 -24.11
C ALA A 118 6.60 -6.81 -23.14
N LYS A 119 6.68 -6.35 -21.89
CA LYS A 119 5.58 -6.47 -20.92
C LYS A 119 4.34 -5.78 -21.50
N LEU A 120 3.29 -6.55 -21.80
CA LEU A 120 1.98 -5.99 -22.13
C LEU A 120 1.38 -5.37 -20.87
N PHE A 121 1.36 -4.04 -20.79
CA PHE A 121 0.58 -3.31 -19.79
C PHE A 121 -0.91 -3.53 -20.02
N ASN A 122 -1.65 -3.73 -18.92
CA ASN A 122 -3.09 -3.92 -18.96
C ASN A 122 -3.76 -2.57 -19.29
N ARG A 123 -4.67 -2.56 -20.26
CA ARG A 123 -5.36 -1.35 -20.72
C ARG A 123 -6.38 -0.91 -19.66
N ASP A 124 -6.07 0.13 -18.87
CA ASP A 124 -7.05 0.75 -17.98
C ASP A 124 -7.92 1.72 -18.79
N LEU A 125 -9.24 1.55 -18.70
CA LEU A 125 -10.24 2.47 -19.22
C LEU A 125 -10.80 3.22 -18.01
N PRO A 126 -10.26 4.41 -17.70
CA PRO A 126 -10.68 5.13 -16.50
C PRO A 126 -12.14 5.56 -16.63
N LYS A 127 -12.87 5.42 -15.52
CA LYS A 127 -14.26 5.89 -15.40
C LYS A 127 -14.35 7.36 -14.96
N THR A 128 -13.22 8.00 -14.69
CA THR A 128 -13.13 9.36 -14.17
C THR A 128 -13.28 10.35 -15.31
N THR A 129 -14.12 11.37 -15.13
CA THR A 129 -14.47 12.38 -16.15
C THR A 129 -14.07 13.80 -15.69
N PHE A 130 -14.22 14.83 -16.53
CA PHE A 130 -13.94 16.21 -16.10
C PHE A 130 -14.90 16.73 -15.04
N ALA A 131 -16.12 16.18 -15.00
CA ALA A 131 -17.06 16.42 -13.91
C ALA A 131 -16.53 15.93 -12.56
N ASP A 132 -15.63 14.94 -12.58
CA ASP A 132 -14.97 14.41 -11.39
C ASP A 132 -13.65 15.13 -11.09
N VAL A 133 -13.38 16.35 -11.57
CA VAL A 133 -12.15 17.09 -11.22
C VAL A 133 -12.51 18.48 -10.70
N ALA A 134 -11.98 18.89 -9.54
CA ALA A 134 -12.25 20.19 -8.94
C ALA A 134 -11.09 21.19 -9.14
N GLY A 135 -11.41 22.49 -9.21
CA GLY A 135 -10.44 23.59 -9.05
C GLY A 135 -9.48 23.91 -10.20
N VAL A 136 -9.72 23.43 -11.43
CA VAL A 136 -8.82 23.61 -12.60
C VAL A 136 -9.59 23.84 -13.90
N ASP A 137 -10.51 24.81 -13.91
CA ASP A 137 -11.47 24.98 -15.01
C ASP A 137 -10.84 25.44 -16.33
N GLU A 138 -9.78 26.25 -16.28
CA GLU A 138 -8.99 26.65 -17.45
C GLU A 138 -8.32 25.44 -18.13
N ALA A 139 -7.67 24.58 -17.34
CA ALA A 139 -7.02 23.38 -17.85
C ALA A 139 -8.04 22.35 -18.40
N LYS A 140 -9.25 22.26 -17.81
CA LYS A 140 -10.34 21.44 -18.36
C LYS A 140 -10.79 21.96 -19.73
N GLN A 141 -10.90 23.28 -19.90
CA GLN A 141 -11.26 23.89 -21.17
C GLN A 141 -10.21 23.58 -22.25
N GLU A 142 -8.92 23.75 -21.97
CA GLU A 142 -7.84 23.40 -22.90
C GLU A 142 -7.85 21.89 -23.26
N LEU A 143 -8.04 21.03 -22.27
CA LEU A 143 -8.10 19.58 -22.49
C LEU A 143 -9.37 19.12 -23.21
N THR A 144 -10.42 19.95 -23.29
CA THR A 144 -11.65 19.64 -24.03
C THR A 144 -11.37 19.51 -25.52
N GLU A 145 -10.44 20.29 -26.07
CA GLU A 145 -10.01 20.17 -27.47
C GLU A 145 -9.31 18.84 -27.73
N ILE A 146 -8.45 18.41 -26.80
CA ILE A 146 -7.75 17.12 -26.86
C ILE A 146 -8.77 15.98 -26.75
N VAL A 147 -9.78 16.11 -25.89
CA VAL A 147 -10.89 15.13 -25.78
C VAL A 147 -11.68 15.05 -27.09
N ASP A 148 -11.99 16.18 -27.75
CA ASP A 148 -12.66 16.18 -29.06
C ASP A 148 -11.81 15.48 -30.12
N PHE A 149 -10.49 15.74 -30.11
CA PHE A 149 -9.53 15.11 -31.02
C PHE A 149 -9.51 13.58 -30.88
N LEU A 150 -9.58 13.09 -29.64
CA LEU A 150 -9.58 11.66 -29.32
C LEU A 150 -10.94 10.99 -29.58
N LYS A 151 -12.06 11.69 -29.31
CA LYS A 151 -13.43 11.19 -29.56
C LYS A 151 -13.79 11.15 -31.04
N ASN A 152 -13.33 12.13 -31.81
CA ASN A 152 -13.72 12.34 -33.21
C ASN A 152 -12.53 12.17 -34.19
N PRO A 153 -11.82 11.02 -34.17
CA PRO A 153 -10.59 10.81 -34.95
C PRO A 153 -10.80 10.97 -36.47
N ALA A 154 -11.99 10.63 -36.98
CA ALA A 154 -12.31 10.72 -38.40
C ALA A 154 -12.31 12.17 -38.93
N LYS A 155 -12.80 13.12 -38.12
CA LYS A 155 -12.82 14.57 -38.42
C LYS A 155 -11.42 15.09 -38.67
N TYR A 156 -10.46 14.69 -37.83
CA TYR A 156 -9.08 15.16 -37.91
C TYR A 156 -8.22 14.39 -38.91
N LYS A 157 -8.51 13.10 -39.12
CA LYS A 157 -7.89 12.31 -40.18
C LYS A 157 -8.25 12.85 -41.58
N ALA A 158 -9.46 13.35 -41.77
CA ALA A 158 -9.87 14.03 -43.01
C ALA A 158 -9.08 15.33 -43.27
N MET A 159 -8.55 15.95 -42.22
CA MET A 159 -7.67 17.13 -42.29
C MET A 159 -6.16 16.76 -42.34
N GLY A 160 -5.82 15.48 -42.50
CA GLY A 160 -4.44 15.00 -42.61
C GLY A 160 -3.70 14.79 -41.29
N ALA A 161 -4.37 14.92 -40.14
CA ALA A 161 -3.74 14.73 -38.83
C ALA A 161 -3.57 13.25 -38.48
N ARG A 162 -2.43 12.90 -37.85
CA ARG A 162 -2.19 11.56 -37.30
C ARG A 162 -3.01 11.36 -36.03
N THR A 163 -3.75 10.25 -35.98
CA THR A 163 -4.70 9.99 -34.90
C THR A 163 -4.04 9.27 -33.71
N PRO A 164 -4.14 9.81 -32.47
CA PRO A 164 -3.60 9.17 -31.28
C PRO A 164 -4.46 7.96 -30.90
N LYS A 165 -3.88 6.99 -30.20
CA LYS A 165 -4.58 5.77 -29.75
C LYS A 165 -5.01 5.81 -28.27
N GLY A 166 -4.71 6.88 -27.54
CA GLY A 166 -5.02 7.06 -26.12
C GLY A 166 -4.31 8.25 -25.51
N VAL A 167 -4.49 8.45 -24.20
CA VAL A 167 -3.79 9.47 -23.41
C VAL A 167 -2.67 8.79 -22.63
N LEU A 168 -1.45 9.15 -22.95
CA LEU A 168 -0.25 8.71 -22.23
C LEU A 168 0.30 9.90 -21.46
N MET A 169 0.40 9.76 -20.15
CA MET A 169 1.11 10.72 -19.33
C MET A 169 2.57 10.33 -19.24
N VAL A 170 3.45 11.19 -19.76
CA VAL A 170 4.90 11.03 -19.71
C VAL A 170 5.49 12.12 -18.82
N GLY A 171 6.19 11.72 -17.77
CA GLY A 171 6.88 12.59 -16.82
C GLY A 171 7.72 11.77 -15.84
N PRO A 172 8.42 12.39 -14.87
CA PRO A 172 8.92 11.68 -13.71
C PRO A 172 7.78 10.88 -13.05
N SER A 173 8.06 9.71 -12.48
CA SER A 173 7.03 8.81 -11.94
C SER A 173 6.10 9.50 -10.94
N GLY A 174 4.78 9.43 -11.18
CA GLY A 174 3.76 10.12 -10.37
C GLY A 174 3.51 11.54 -10.88
N THR A 175 2.26 11.98 -10.90
CA THR A 175 1.79 13.30 -11.37
C THR A 175 2.28 14.49 -10.53
N GLY A 176 3.50 14.44 -9.99
CA GLY A 176 4.13 15.48 -9.20
C GLY A 176 3.44 15.79 -7.88
N LYS A 177 2.45 15.00 -7.44
CA LYS A 177 1.63 15.29 -6.25
C LYS A 177 1.73 14.17 -5.25
N CYS A 178 2.81 14.16 -4.48
CA CYS A 178 3.12 13.06 -3.57
C CYS A 178 3.61 13.62 -2.23
N VAL A 179 3.44 12.85 -1.16
CA VAL A 179 3.90 13.19 0.19
C VAL A 179 4.93 12.18 0.67
N THR A 180 5.78 12.58 1.59
CA THR A 180 6.82 11.70 2.12
C THR A 180 6.26 10.61 3.02
N GLY A 181 7.00 9.51 3.13
CA GLY A 181 6.57 8.30 3.84
C GLY A 181 6.24 8.46 5.31
N ASN A 182 6.76 9.49 5.98
CA ASN A 182 6.47 9.80 7.38
C ASN A 182 5.15 10.57 7.57
N THR A 183 4.41 10.87 6.50
CA THR A 183 3.09 11.51 6.56
C THR A 183 2.10 10.59 7.24
N ILE A 184 1.59 11.01 8.40
CA ILE A 184 0.61 10.27 9.20
C ILE A 184 -0.78 10.55 8.64
N VAL A 185 -1.38 9.53 8.03
CA VAL A 185 -2.71 9.58 7.42
C VAL A 185 -3.77 9.06 8.37
N TRP A 186 -4.96 9.64 8.27
CA TRP A 186 -6.08 9.33 9.14
C TRP A 186 -6.97 8.32 8.41
N THR A 187 -7.05 7.11 8.95
CA THR A 187 -7.70 5.98 8.28
C THR A 187 -8.77 5.33 9.14
N ASN A 188 -9.65 4.53 8.53
CA ASN A 188 -10.64 3.71 9.23
C ASN A 188 -10.03 2.60 10.11
N LYS A 189 -8.71 2.39 10.04
CA LYS A 189 -7.96 1.53 10.97
C LYS A 189 -7.12 2.34 11.97
N GLY A 190 -7.29 3.65 12.05
CA GLY A 190 -6.57 4.55 12.94
C GLY A 190 -5.45 5.32 12.23
N LEU A 191 -4.51 5.84 13.02
CA LEU A 191 -3.39 6.64 12.52
C LEU A 191 -2.27 5.71 12.04
N MET A 192 -1.69 6.00 10.89
CA MET A 192 -0.52 5.29 10.38
C MET A 192 0.25 6.15 9.40
N GLU A 193 1.53 5.84 9.21
CA GLU A 193 2.34 6.47 8.19
C GLU A 193 1.94 5.96 6.80
N ILE A 194 1.92 6.85 5.80
CA ILE A 194 1.49 6.50 4.43
C ILE A 194 2.34 5.37 3.83
N ARG A 195 3.62 5.26 4.20
CA ARG A 195 4.49 4.15 3.76
C ARG A 195 4.09 2.79 4.33
N GLU A 196 3.35 2.77 5.44
CA GLU A 196 2.94 1.55 6.14
C GLU A 196 1.59 1.02 5.64
N ILE A 197 0.96 1.66 4.65
CA ILE A 197 -0.35 1.24 4.13
C ILE A 197 -0.38 -0.23 3.68
N PRO A 198 0.62 -0.77 2.95
CA PRO A 198 0.65 -2.20 2.61
C PRO A 198 0.75 -3.15 3.80
N ARG A 199 1.13 -2.66 4.99
CA ARG A 199 1.14 -3.46 6.23
C ARG A 199 -0.27 -3.68 6.76
N TYR A 200 -1.19 -2.75 6.51
CA TYR A 200 -2.52 -2.73 7.11
C TYR A 200 -3.64 -3.00 6.10
N TYR A 201 -3.40 -2.72 4.82
CA TYR A 201 -4.34 -2.91 3.73
C TYR A 201 -3.70 -3.75 2.64
N PHE A 202 -4.52 -4.55 1.97
CA PHE A 202 -4.06 -5.25 0.78
C PHE A 202 -3.93 -4.24 -0.36
N VAL A 203 -2.71 -4.16 -0.92
CA VAL A 203 -2.39 -3.38 -2.11
C VAL A 203 -1.96 -4.35 -3.20
N ASP A 204 -2.63 -4.31 -4.34
CA ASP A 204 -2.23 -5.09 -5.50
C ASP A 204 -0.88 -4.55 -6.05
N PRO A 205 0.18 -5.37 -6.11
CA PRO A 205 1.51 -4.92 -6.49
C PRO A 205 1.66 -4.56 -7.98
N LEU A 206 0.71 -4.95 -8.84
CA LEU A 206 0.73 -4.65 -10.27
C LEU A 206 -0.18 -3.47 -10.61
N SER A 207 -1.37 -3.42 -10.01
CA SER A 207 -2.37 -2.39 -10.32
C SER A 207 -2.39 -1.23 -9.33
N HIS A 208 -1.66 -1.33 -8.21
CA HIS A 208 -1.65 -0.35 -7.11
C HIS A 208 -3.00 -0.16 -6.42
N VAL A 209 -4.00 -0.98 -6.73
CA VAL A 209 -5.32 -0.90 -6.12
C VAL A 209 -5.21 -1.23 -4.63
N VAL A 210 -5.72 -0.33 -3.78
CA VAL A 210 -5.79 -0.53 -2.33
C VAL A 210 -7.22 -0.87 -1.93
N TYR A 211 -7.39 -1.92 -1.13
CA TYR A 211 -8.71 -2.41 -0.75
C TYR A 211 -9.07 -2.03 0.69
N GLY A 212 -10.21 -1.34 0.85
CA GLY A 212 -10.80 -1.05 2.16
C GLY A 212 -10.14 0.07 2.96
N ALA A 213 -9.20 0.81 2.37
CA ALA A 213 -8.56 1.98 2.97
C ALA A 213 -9.52 3.19 2.96
N GLY A 214 -10.32 3.33 4.02
CA GLY A 214 -11.13 4.53 4.24
C GLY A 214 -10.24 5.63 4.81
N LEU A 215 -10.22 6.80 4.17
CA LEU A 215 -9.43 7.96 4.54
C LEU A 215 -10.34 9.12 4.92
N ALA A 216 -9.90 9.90 5.91
CA ALA A 216 -10.49 11.21 6.15
C ALA A 216 -10.17 12.14 4.96
N SER A 217 -11.19 12.76 4.42
CA SER A 217 -11.15 13.59 3.22
C SER A 217 -11.91 14.89 3.44
N PHE A 218 -11.65 15.88 2.60
CA PHE A 218 -12.23 17.22 2.71
C PHE A 218 -12.62 17.78 1.35
N ASP A 219 -13.88 18.18 1.21
CA ASP A 219 -14.40 18.86 0.05
C ASP A 219 -14.21 20.37 0.25
N THR A 220 -13.30 20.98 -0.51
CA THR A 220 -13.00 22.41 -0.38
C THR A 220 -14.11 23.31 -0.90
N ASP A 221 -14.88 22.85 -1.88
CA ASP A 221 -15.93 23.65 -2.52
C ASP A 221 -17.14 23.74 -1.59
N LYS A 222 -17.46 22.63 -0.91
CA LYS A 222 -18.54 22.57 0.10
C LYS A 222 -18.08 22.91 1.51
N VAL A 223 -16.77 22.99 1.74
CA VAL A 223 -16.15 23.15 3.06
C VAL A 223 -16.66 22.07 4.04
N GLU A 224 -16.63 20.83 3.58
CA GLU A 224 -17.22 19.70 4.29
C GLU A 224 -16.22 18.56 4.48
N SER A 225 -16.24 17.95 5.68
CA SER A 225 -15.44 16.77 5.97
C SER A 225 -16.18 15.50 5.56
N GLN A 226 -15.50 14.61 4.85
CA GLN A 226 -16.09 13.35 4.40
C GLN A 226 -15.14 12.18 4.66
N ASP A 227 -15.67 10.97 4.67
CA ASP A 227 -14.85 9.75 4.63
C ASP A 227 -14.97 9.13 3.25
N LYS A 228 -13.83 8.84 2.63
CA LYS A 228 -13.76 8.24 1.29
C LYS A 228 -12.78 7.11 1.26
N PHE A 229 -13.11 6.07 0.51
CA PHE A 229 -12.19 4.98 0.27
C PHE A 229 -11.18 5.37 -0.80
N ALA A 230 -9.90 5.19 -0.51
CA ALA A 230 -8.87 5.22 -1.52
C ALA A 230 -9.06 4.05 -2.48
N SER A 231 -8.87 4.33 -3.76
CA SER A 231 -8.89 3.33 -4.83
C SER A 231 -7.50 2.80 -5.14
N HIS A 232 -6.46 3.64 -5.02
CA HIS A 232 -5.08 3.26 -5.30
C HIS A 232 -4.14 3.88 -4.27
N TRP A 233 -3.02 3.20 -4.03
CA TRP A 233 -1.90 3.68 -3.23
C TRP A 233 -0.61 3.45 -4.00
N TYR A 234 0.25 4.47 -4.07
CA TYR A 234 1.48 4.42 -4.84
C TYR A 234 2.70 4.64 -3.95
N ASP A 235 3.76 3.90 -4.24
CA ASP A 235 5.13 4.17 -3.82
C ASP A 235 5.89 4.58 -5.08
N LEU A 236 6.30 5.85 -5.13
CA LEU A 236 6.77 6.50 -6.35
C LEU A 236 8.28 6.78 -6.33
N GLY A 237 9.00 6.14 -5.40
CA GLY A 237 10.46 6.26 -5.30
C GLY A 237 10.91 7.62 -4.77
N GLU A 238 12.21 7.89 -4.89
CA GLU A 238 12.82 9.16 -4.45
C GLU A 238 12.54 10.27 -5.45
N GLN A 239 12.13 11.43 -4.94
CA GLN A 239 11.83 12.63 -5.70
C GLN A 239 12.28 13.85 -4.92
N GLU A 240 12.47 14.98 -5.61
CA GLU A 240 12.66 16.27 -4.96
C GLU A 240 11.41 16.63 -4.16
N THR A 241 11.62 17.11 -2.94
CA THR A 241 10.55 17.48 -2.00
C THR A 241 10.72 18.90 -1.50
N VAL A 242 9.59 19.50 -1.14
CA VAL A 242 9.47 20.75 -0.41
C VAL A 242 8.82 20.43 0.93
N LYS A 243 9.48 20.85 2.01
CA LYS A 243 8.97 20.74 3.38
C LYS A 243 8.52 22.10 3.86
N VAL A 244 7.28 22.17 4.32
CA VAL A 244 6.70 23.36 4.96
C VAL A 244 6.47 23.07 6.44
N ARG A 245 6.91 23.99 7.31
CA ARG A 245 6.64 23.94 8.75
C ARG A 245 5.80 25.16 9.14
N LEU A 246 4.81 24.88 9.98
CA LEU A 246 3.84 25.84 10.48
C LEU A 246 4.23 26.35 11.87
N ALA A 247 3.66 27.48 12.29
CA ALA A 247 4.01 28.13 13.56
C ALA A 247 3.77 27.24 14.80
N GLN A 248 2.77 26.35 14.75
CA GLN A 248 2.51 25.37 15.81
C GLN A 248 3.38 24.10 15.68
N GLY A 249 4.30 24.05 14.72
CA GLY A 249 5.25 22.96 14.53
C GLY A 249 4.72 21.76 13.73
N TYR A 250 3.48 21.82 13.26
CA TYR A 250 2.99 20.91 12.23
C TYR A 250 3.81 21.10 10.95
N SER A 251 4.06 20.01 10.22
CA SER A 251 4.80 20.10 8.97
C SER A 251 4.34 19.03 7.99
N LEU A 252 4.43 19.36 6.71
CA LEU A 252 4.22 18.44 5.61
C LEU A 252 5.43 18.53 4.69
N GLU A 253 5.82 17.40 4.14
CA GLU A 253 6.86 17.32 3.13
C GLU A 253 6.35 16.47 1.97
N GLY A 254 6.45 17.00 0.77
CA GLY A 254 5.97 16.38 -0.45
C GLY A 254 6.60 17.01 -1.67
N THR A 255 6.28 16.51 -2.86
CA THR A 255 6.80 17.05 -4.11
C THR A 255 6.41 18.53 -4.30
N PRO A 256 7.20 19.33 -5.05
CA PRO A 256 6.93 20.75 -5.26
C PRO A 256 5.50 21.05 -5.76
N GLU A 257 4.98 20.21 -6.66
CA GLU A 257 3.64 20.40 -7.24
C GLU A 257 2.50 19.92 -6.33
N HIS A 258 2.80 19.36 -5.15
CA HIS A 258 1.79 18.85 -4.22
C HIS A 258 0.94 20.00 -3.64
N PRO A 259 -0.38 20.01 -3.85
CA PRO A 259 -1.25 21.06 -3.36
C PRO A 259 -1.72 20.83 -1.91
N VAL A 260 -1.72 21.91 -1.12
CA VAL A 260 -2.31 21.98 0.23
C VAL A 260 -3.35 23.09 0.30
N VAL A 261 -4.33 22.97 1.19
CA VAL A 261 -5.35 24.01 1.37
C VAL A 261 -4.79 25.21 2.13
N VAL A 262 -4.92 26.39 1.52
CA VAL A 262 -4.64 27.69 2.11
C VAL A 262 -5.91 28.53 2.22
N MET A 263 -5.99 29.37 3.24
CA MET A 263 -6.98 30.43 3.32
C MET A 263 -6.47 31.67 2.61
N THR A 264 -7.21 32.16 1.63
CA THR A 264 -6.88 33.37 0.89
C THR A 264 -7.27 34.65 1.65
N THR A 265 -6.79 35.80 1.19
CA THR A 265 -7.10 37.10 1.79
C THR A 265 -8.56 37.51 1.63
N ASP A 266 -9.27 36.98 0.62
CA ASP A 266 -10.71 37.15 0.43
C ASP A 266 -11.55 36.19 1.30
N GLY A 267 -10.90 35.32 2.09
CA GLY A 267 -11.58 34.43 3.02
C GLY A 267 -12.13 33.17 2.37
N THR A 268 -11.58 32.74 1.22
CA THR A 268 -11.93 31.49 0.53
C THR A 268 -10.83 30.43 0.70
N LEU A 269 -11.22 29.15 0.72
CA LEU A 269 -10.27 28.04 0.77
C LEU A 269 -9.83 27.69 -0.66
N LYS A 270 -8.52 27.63 -0.90
CA LYS A 270 -7.96 27.24 -2.21
C LYS A 270 -6.79 26.29 -2.05
N PHE A 271 -6.59 25.45 -3.06
CA PHE A 271 -5.38 24.66 -3.16
C PHE A 271 -4.23 25.52 -3.69
N ARG A 272 -3.06 25.41 -3.05
CA ARG A 272 -1.80 26.01 -3.49
C ARG A 272 -0.69 24.98 -3.42
N LYS A 273 0.17 24.92 -4.45
CA LYS A 273 1.29 23.98 -4.53
C LYS A 273 2.32 24.30 -3.45
N LEU A 274 3.02 23.30 -2.92
CA LEU A 274 4.11 23.49 -1.96
C LEU A 274 5.22 24.40 -2.50
N SER A 275 5.49 24.36 -3.81
CA SER A 275 6.42 25.27 -4.50
C SER A 275 5.99 26.74 -4.41
N ASP A 276 4.69 27.03 -4.46
CA ASP A 276 4.12 28.38 -4.45
C ASP A 276 3.83 28.89 -3.02
N ILE A 277 3.90 28.03 -2.01
CA ILE A 277 3.73 28.42 -0.60
C ILE A 277 4.87 29.35 -0.17
N GLN A 278 4.52 30.44 0.49
CA GLN A 278 5.43 31.43 1.05
C GLN A 278 5.29 31.51 2.58
N GLU A 279 6.31 32.05 3.25
CA GLU A 279 6.22 32.35 4.69
C GLU A 279 5.07 33.33 4.97
N GLY A 280 4.31 33.07 6.03
CA GLY A 280 3.11 33.84 6.39
C GLY A 280 1.80 33.34 5.77
N ASP A 281 1.85 32.49 4.73
CA ASP A 281 0.65 31.86 4.17
C ASP A 281 -0.11 31.07 5.23
N GLN A 282 -1.44 31.20 5.22
CA GLN A 282 -2.32 30.59 6.22
C GLN A 282 -2.77 29.21 5.75
N ILE A 283 -2.09 28.16 6.21
CA ILE A 283 -2.47 26.77 5.88
C ILE A 283 -3.59 26.30 6.82
N ALA A 284 -4.58 25.61 6.23
CA ALA A 284 -5.66 24.98 6.98
C ALA A 284 -5.23 23.61 7.52
N ILE A 285 -5.35 23.42 8.84
CA ILE A 285 -5.14 22.16 9.53
C ILE A 285 -6.47 21.67 10.08
N GLN A 286 -6.89 20.46 9.74
CA GLN A 286 -8.10 19.88 10.33
C GLN A 286 -7.79 19.23 11.69
N TYR A 287 -8.64 19.52 12.68
CA TYR A 287 -8.53 18.93 14.02
C TYR A 287 -9.85 18.26 14.44
N GLY A 288 -9.77 17.33 15.39
CA GLY A 288 -10.96 16.74 16.00
C GLY A 288 -11.82 15.86 15.08
N ARG A 289 -11.26 15.32 13.98
CA ARG A 289 -12.00 14.43 13.06
C ARG A 289 -12.50 13.16 13.76
N GLY A 290 -11.78 12.69 14.78
CA GLY A 290 -12.18 11.53 15.57
C GLY A 290 -12.13 10.22 14.80
N MET A 291 -11.21 10.08 13.83
CA MET A 291 -11.06 8.86 13.04
C MET A 291 -10.11 7.90 13.79
N PHE A 292 -10.69 6.98 14.57
CA PHE A 292 -9.96 5.98 15.35
C PHE A 292 -10.06 4.61 14.71
N GLY A 293 -9.08 3.75 14.99
CA GLY A 293 -9.16 2.35 14.60
C GLY A 293 -10.03 1.55 15.57
N ASN A 294 -10.22 0.28 15.25
CA ASN A 294 -11.03 -0.66 16.02
C ASN A 294 -10.21 -1.85 16.54
N LEU A 295 -8.88 -1.74 16.60
CA LEU A 295 -8.02 -2.82 17.05
C LEU A 295 -8.13 -3.02 18.57
N THR A 296 -8.76 -4.11 18.98
CA THR A 296 -9.06 -4.42 20.39
C THR A 296 -8.02 -5.33 21.05
N LEU A 297 -6.81 -5.45 20.48
CA LEU A 297 -5.73 -6.25 21.08
C LEU A 297 -5.27 -5.72 22.44
N VAL A 298 -5.40 -4.40 22.66
CA VAL A 298 -4.96 -3.71 23.87
C VAL A 298 -6.19 -3.09 24.54
N ASP A 299 -6.39 -3.39 25.82
CA ASP A 299 -7.42 -2.74 26.65
C ASP A 299 -6.92 -1.42 27.26
N GLU A 300 -7.79 -0.70 27.98
CA GLU A 300 -7.45 0.62 28.56
C GLU A 300 -6.33 0.52 29.62
N ASP A 301 -6.33 -0.50 30.47
CA ASP A 301 -5.31 -0.67 31.52
C ASP A 301 -3.95 -1.02 30.91
N THR A 302 -3.94 -1.89 29.90
CA THR A 302 -2.74 -2.25 29.14
C THR A 302 -2.22 -1.05 28.35
N GLY A 303 -3.12 -0.26 27.75
CA GLY A 303 -2.77 0.99 27.08
C GLY A 303 -2.10 1.98 28.04
N TYR A 304 -2.68 2.17 29.23
CA TYR A 304 -2.11 3.00 30.29
C TYR A 304 -0.72 2.50 30.74
N LEU A 305 -0.58 1.19 30.98
CA LEU A 305 0.71 0.56 31.30
C LEU A 305 1.76 0.81 30.20
N MET A 306 1.38 0.62 28.93
CA MET A 306 2.28 0.86 27.79
C MET A 306 2.72 2.32 27.73
N GLY A 307 1.83 3.26 28.06
CA GLY A 307 2.16 4.68 28.22
C GLY A 307 3.21 4.92 29.31
N LEU A 308 2.99 4.36 30.50
CA LEU A 308 3.94 4.46 31.64
C LEU A 308 5.32 3.89 31.26
N LEU A 309 5.35 2.71 30.63
CA LEU A 309 6.60 2.07 30.21
C LEU A 309 7.28 2.82 29.05
N THR A 310 6.52 3.54 28.24
CA THR A 310 7.09 4.38 27.18
C THR A 310 7.75 5.62 27.76
N GLY A 311 7.22 6.20 28.84
CA GLY A 311 7.88 7.27 29.59
C GLY A 311 9.06 6.76 30.41
N ASP A 312 8.76 6.15 31.55
CA ASP A 312 9.71 5.80 32.63
C ASP A 312 10.16 4.32 32.60
N GLY A 313 9.77 3.57 31.58
CA GLY A 313 10.06 2.15 31.49
C GLY A 313 11.46 1.82 30.94
N ASN A 314 11.97 0.67 31.36
CA ASN A 314 13.18 0.05 30.83
C ASN A 314 12.91 -1.43 30.48
N MET A 315 13.00 -1.77 29.19
CA MET A 315 12.80 -3.13 28.67
C MET A 315 14.04 -3.70 27.96
N SER A 316 15.20 -3.07 28.12
CA SER A 316 16.40 -3.34 27.29
C SER A 316 17.07 -4.69 27.58
N HIS A 317 16.82 -5.30 28.75
CA HIS A 317 17.41 -6.59 29.14
C HIS A 317 16.51 -7.76 28.76
N ALA A 318 17.09 -8.93 28.43
CA ALA A 318 16.39 -10.09 27.85
C ALA A 318 15.06 -10.48 28.51
N SER A 319 14.95 -10.46 29.84
CA SER A 319 13.75 -10.85 30.61
C SER A 319 13.25 -9.79 31.60
N ARG A 320 13.90 -8.62 31.68
CA ARG A 320 13.61 -7.61 32.70
C ARG A 320 12.73 -6.49 32.15
N ILE A 321 11.67 -6.17 32.88
CA ILE A 321 10.84 -4.98 32.70
C ILE A 321 11.02 -4.14 33.95
N GLY A 322 11.38 -2.87 33.78
CA GLY A 322 11.54 -1.93 34.87
C GLY A 322 10.65 -0.71 34.69
N LEU A 323 10.17 -0.15 35.79
CA LEU A 323 9.52 1.15 35.87
C LEU A 323 10.19 1.93 37.00
N THR A 324 10.70 3.13 36.72
CA THR A 324 11.31 3.98 37.76
C THR A 324 10.44 5.21 38.00
N ASN A 325 9.77 5.27 39.14
CA ASN A 325 8.84 6.35 39.43
C ASN A 325 8.63 6.53 40.95
N VAL A 326 8.29 7.74 41.37
CA VAL A 326 8.07 8.13 42.78
C VAL A 326 6.60 8.28 43.17
N ASP A 327 5.68 8.35 42.21
CA ASP A 327 4.25 8.50 42.46
C ASP A 327 3.63 7.15 42.86
N ASP A 328 3.18 7.04 44.11
CA ASP A 328 2.62 5.80 44.68
C ASP A 328 1.44 5.23 43.89
N GLU A 329 0.60 6.07 43.27
CA GLU A 329 -0.52 5.62 42.44
C GLU A 329 -0.04 4.87 41.20
N ILE A 330 1.04 5.35 40.55
CA ILE A 330 1.66 4.71 39.38
C ILE A 330 2.30 3.39 39.77
N VAL A 331 3.06 3.39 40.87
CA VAL A 331 3.72 2.21 41.41
C VAL A 331 2.71 1.14 41.80
N THR A 332 1.66 1.53 42.51
CA THR A 332 0.59 0.63 42.95
C THR A 332 -0.14 0.03 41.75
N PHE A 333 -0.46 0.86 40.73
CA PHE A 333 -1.03 0.37 39.48
C PHE A 333 -0.12 -0.68 38.83
N PHE A 334 1.18 -0.40 38.70
CA PHE A 334 2.14 -1.33 38.10
C PHE A 334 2.24 -2.65 38.86
N LYS A 335 2.37 -2.60 40.19
CA LYS A 335 2.40 -3.78 41.08
C LYS A 335 1.11 -4.61 40.94
N ASN A 336 -0.05 -3.97 40.98
CA ASN A 336 -1.34 -4.65 40.88
C ASN A 336 -1.60 -5.23 39.49
N TYR A 337 -1.22 -4.52 38.42
CA TYR A 337 -1.34 -5.04 37.05
C TYR A 337 -0.46 -6.28 36.88
N ALA A 338 0.81 -6.21 37.31
CA ALA A 338 1.71 -7.36 37.25
C ALA A 338 1.19 -8.56 38.04
N ALA A 339 0.70 -8.35 39.26
CA ALA A 339 0.14 -9.42 40.09
C ALA A 339 -1.12 -10.05 39.49
N ARG A 340 -2.02 -9.25 38.90
CA ARG A 340 -3.28 -9.73 38.29
C ARG A 340 -3.04 -10.56 37.02
N HIS A 341 -2.14 -10.12 36.16
CA HIS A 341 -1.96 -10.72 34.84
C HIS A 341 -0.84 -11.77 34.81
N TYR A 342 0.09 -11.76 35.77
CA TYR A 342 1.28 -12.62 35.76
C TYR A 342 1.67 -13.09 37.17
N ALA A 343 0.87 -13.99 37.76
CA ALA A 343 0.98 -14.49 39.14
C ALA A 343 2.38 -15.01 39.56
N MET A 344 3.25 -15.38 38.61
CA MET A 344 4.63 -15.84 38.89
C MET A 344 5.68 -14.72 38.89
N SER A 345 5.29 -13.47 38.64
CA SER A 345 6.22 -12.35 38.45
C SER A 345 6.34 -11.50 39.71
N ALA A 346 7.29 -11.83 40.59
CA ALA A 346 7.59 -11.00 41.75
C ALA A 346 8.16 -9.63 41.32
N VAL A 347 7.58 -8.54 41.82
CA VAL A 347 8.13 -7.19 41.65
C VAL A 347 9.21 -6.97 42.71
N THR A 348 10.46 -6.75 42.28
CA THR A 348 11.57 -6.36 43.16
C THR A 348 11.76 -4.86 43.14
N GLU A 349 11.90 -4.24 44.30
CA GLU A 349 12.17 -2.81 44.45
C GLU A 349 13.67 -2.55 44.63
N ARG A 350 14.22 -1.58 43.90
CA ARG A 350 15.60 -1.10 44.01
C ARG A 350 15.60 0.42 44.01
N GLY A 351 15.54 1.04 45.18
CA GLY A 351 15.29 2.47 45.29
C GLY A 351 13.93 2.82 44.71
N GLN A 352 13.87 3.76 43.77
CA GLN A 352 12.62 4.17 43.09
C GLN A 352 12.31 3.32 41.84
N SER A 353 13.06 2.23 41.61
CA SER A 353 12.90 1.35 40.45
C SER A 353 12.23 0.03 40.83
N TYR A 354 11.15 -0.31 40.13
CA TYR A 354 10.37 -1.52 40.29
C TYR A 354 10.65 -2.45 39.12
N LEU A 355 11.10 -3.67 39.41
CA LEU A 355 11.60 -4.61 38.42
C LEU A 355 10.79 -5.90 38.44
N ILE A 356 10.41 -6.35 37.25
CA ILE A 356 9.83 -7.65 37.01
C ILE A 356 10.78 -8.44 36.11
N THR A 357 11.09 -9.66 36.50
CA THR A 357 11.88 -10.58 35.67
C THR A 357 10.98 -11.70 35.20
N SER A 358 10.43 -11.55 34.00
CA SER A 358 9.48 -12.50 33.41
C SER A 358 9.55 -12.42 31.89
N TRP A 359 9.92 -13.54 31.26
CA TRP A 359 9.95 -13.61 29.81
C TRP A 359 8.54 -13.57 29.21
N ASP A 360 7.57 -14.23 29.84
CA ASP A 360 6.18 -14.26 29.39
C ASP A 360 5.55 -12.88 29.38
N PHE A 361 5.71 -12.10 30.46
CA PHE A 361 5.18 -10.75 30.52
C PHE A 361 5.85 -9.84 29.47
N LYS A 362 7.16 -10.02 29.28
CA LYS A 362 7.91 -9.23 28.30
C LYS A 362 7.51 -9.57 26.86
N ARG A 363 7.34 -10.85 26.56
CA ARG A 363 6.82 -11.34 25.29
C ARG A 363 5.42 -10.80 25.03
N TYR A 364 4.55 -10.82 26.03
CA TYR A 364 3.21 -10.25 25.90
C TYR A 364 3.27 -8.76 25.51
N LEU A 365 4.05 -7.95 26.21
CA LEU A 365 4.19 -6.52 25.86
C LEU A 365 4.73 -6.33 24.43
N TYR A 366 5.64 -7.20 23.99
CA TYR A 366 6.14 -7.20 22.61
C TYR A 366 5.04 -7.57 21.60
N GLU A 367 4.24 -8.59 21.88
CA GLU A 367 3.09 -8.98 21.06
C GLU A 367 2.02 -7.85 21.02
N MET A 368 1.89 -7.08 22.10
CA MET A 368 1.09 -5.87 22.16
C MET A 368 1.75 -4.66 21.48
N GLY A 369 2.93 -4.80 20.87
CA GLY A 369 3.57 -3.77 20.03
C GLY A 369 4.65 -2.93 20.72
N MET A 370 4.98 -3.19 21.99
CA MET A 370 6.14 -2.55 22.63
C MET A 370 7.44 -3.05 22.00
N SER A 371 8.44 -2.18 21.93
CA SER A 371 9.72 -2.46 21.25
C SER A 371 10.91 -2.10 22.14
N TYR A 372 12.06 -2.75 21.92
CA TYR A 372 13.31 -2.48 22.64
C TYR A 372 14.06 -1.32 22.02
N LEU A 373 13.51 -0.11 22.17
CA LEU A 373 14.04 1.09 21.54
C LEU A 373 14.77 1.96 22.55
N LEU A 374 15.85 2.57 22.10
CA LEU A 374 16.50 3.65 22.85
C LEU A 374 15.56 4.86 22.90
N SER A 375 15.74 5.75 23.87
CA SER A 375 14.81 6.87 24.12
C SER A 375 14.53 7.74 22.89
N PHE A 376 15.49 7.88 21.98
CA PHE A 376 15.37 8.64 20.74
C PHE A 376 14.73 7.87 19.58
N ASP A 377 14.75 6.53 19.63
CA ASP A 377 14.10 5.66 18.64
C ASP A 377 12.68 5.30 19.05
N LYS A 378 12.27 5.56 20.31
CA LYS A 378 10.93 5.29 20.81
C LYS A 378 9.87 5.82 19.85
N VAL A 379 8.81 5.06 19.68
CA VAL A 379 7.62 5.39 18.87
C VAL A 379 6.38 5.00 19.66
N VAL A 380 5.24 5.59 19.31
CA VAL A 380 3.95 5.08 19.77
C VAL A 380 3.72 3.72 19.12
N PRO A 381 3.42 2.65 19.90
CA PRO A 381 3.15 1.33 19.35
C PRO A 381 2.03 1.37 18.32
N SER A 382 2.19 0.63 17.21
CA SER A 382 1.19 0.62 16.14
C SER A 382 -0.17 0.09 16.61
N THR A 383 -0.18 -0.80 17.60
CA THR A 383 -1.39 -1.30 18.25
C THR A 383 -2.18 -0.19 18.92
N ILE A 384 -1.50 0.80 19.52
CA ILE A 384 -2.12 2.00 20.10
C ILE A 384 -2.62 2.94 18.99
N LEU A 385 -1.80 3.22 17.97
CA LEU A 385 -2.20 4.11 16.87
C LEU A 385 -3.44 3.60 16.11
N GLN A 386 -3.65 2.28 16.09
CA GLN A 386 -4.81 1.61 15.50
C GLN A 386 -5.92 1.27 16.51
N ALA A 387 -5.73 1.58 17.80
CA ALA A 387 -6.70 1.26 18.83
C ALA A 387 -7.89 2.22 18.84
N PRO A 388 -9.03 1.82 19.46
CA PRO A 388 -10.14 2.71 19.76
C PRO A 388 -9.72 3.92 20.59
N LYS A 389 -10.52 5.00 20.50
CA LYS A 389 -10.32 6.27 21.22
C LYS A 389 -9.91 6.09 22.69
N LYS A 390 -10.62 5.23 23.44
CA LYS A 390 -10.38 5.05 24.87
C LYS A 390 -8.98 4.51 25.19
N VAL A 391 -8.49 3.58 24.37
CA VAL A 391 -7.15 2.97 24.55
C VAL A 391 -6.07 3.98 24.18
N GLN A 392 -6.26 4.77 23.11
CA GLN A 392 -5.35 5.87 22.78
C GLN A 392 -5.28 6.92 23.89
N VAL A 393 -6.43 7.30 24.47
CA VAL A 393 -6.48 8.22 25.61
C VAL A 393 -5.77 7.63 26.83
N ALA A 394 -6.01 6.35 27.15
CA ALA A 394 -5.34 5.69 28.27
C ALA A 394 -3.82 5.63 28.10
N PHE A 395 -3.33 5.34 26.89
CA PHE A 395 -1.91 5.41 26.58
C PHE A 395 -1.33 6.82 26.77
N LEU A 396 -2.00 7.85 26.25
CA LEU A 396 -1.58 9.23 26.42
C LEU A 396 -1.57 9.64 27.91
N GLN A 397 -2.57 9.23 28.69
CA GLN A 397 -2.60 9.47 30.14
C GLN A 397 -1.40 8.82 30.83
N GLY A 398 -1.12 7.54 30.55
CA GLY A 398 0.03 6.83 31.13
C GLY A 398 1.35 7.49 30.76
N LEU A 399 1.50 7.88 29.49
CA LEU A 399 2.68 8.60 29.05
C LEU A 399 2.83 9.94 29.76
N PHE A 400 1.76 10.73 29.88
CA PHE A 400 1.83 12.07 30.46
C PHE A 400 1.90 12.05 32.00
N ASP A 401 1.40 11.00 32.65
CA ASP A 401 1.52 10.81 34.09
C ASP A 401 2.97 10.59 34.54
N THR A 402 3.86 10.14 33.63
CA THR A 402 5.32 10.14 33.85
C THR A 402 5.91 11.56 33.78
N ASP A 403 6.32 12.01 32.60
CA ASP A 403 7.17 13.18 32.40
C ASP A 403 6.43 14.51 32.17
N ALA A 404 5.10 14.49 31.98
CA ALA A 404 4.42 15.75 31.65
C ALA A 404 4.24 16.65 32.87
N TYR A 405 4.42 17.95 32.64
CA TYR A 405 4.29 19.02 33.61
C TYR A 405 3.02 19.84 33.35
N VAL A 406 2.26 20.12 34.41
CA VAL A 406 1.13 21.06 34.39
C VAL A 406 1.55 22.32 35.13
N GLU A 407 1.54 23.46 34.44
CA GLU A 407 1.96 24.73 34.99
C GLU A 407 0.94 25.25 36.01
N LYS A 408 1.39 25.49 37.25
CA LYS A 408 0.56 25.91 38.39
C LYS A 408 -0.12 27.27 38.25
N LYS A 409 0.36 28.15 37.34
CA LYS A 409 -0.11 29.54 37.24
C LYS A 409 -1.02 29.77 36.05
N ARG A 410 -0.57 29.43 34.83
CA ARG A 410 -1.26 29.78 33.59
C ARG A 410 -2.11 28.67 32.97
N GLY A 411 -2.14 27.47 33.57
CA GLY A 411 -2.89 26.33 33.04
C GLY A 411 -2.36 25.92 31.68
N ALA A 412 -1.12 25.43 31.67
CA ALA A 412 -0.47 24.93 30.48
C ALA A 412 0.06 23.52 30.75
N PHE A 413 0.08 22.71 29.70
CA PHE A 413 0.59 21.36 29.70
C PHE A 413 1.86 21.30 28.85
N GLU A 414 2.90 20.65 29.37
CA GLU A 414 4.16 20.45 28.69
C GLU A 414 4.63 19.01 28.80
N TYR A 415 5.01 18.42 27.69
CA TYR A 415 5.68 17.12 27.62
C TYR A 415 6.92 17.24 26.72
N THR A 416 8.01 16.57 27.09
CA THR A 416 9.26 16.59 26.32
C THR A 416 9.76 15.19 26.02
N THR A 417 10.32 14.99 24.82
CA THR A 417 10.96 13.74 24.41
C THR A 417 12.13 14.03 23.47
N VAL A 418 13.09 13.12 23.40
CA VAL A 418 14.20 13.18 22.42
C VAL A 418 13.88 12.43 21.11
N SER A 419 12.75 11.74 21.04
CA SER A 419 12.27 11.10 19.81
C SER A 419 11.37 12.05 19.02
N GLU A 420 11.86 12.52 17.87
CA GLU A 420 11.06 13.34 16.95
C GLU A 420 9.82 12.60 16.45
N ARG A 421 10.00 11.33 16.06
CA ARG A 421 8.94 10.52 15.47
C ARG A 421 7.79 10.31 16.46
N MET A 422 8.12 9.99 17.72
CA MET A 422 7.13 9.88 18.78
C MET A 422 6.46 11.22 19.08
N ALA A 423 7.21 12.33 19.13
CA ALA A 423 6.64 13.64 19.37
C ALA A 423 5.60 14.02 18.30
N ARG A 424 5.89 13.73 17.02
CA ARG A 424 4.96 13.93 15.89
C ARG A 424 3.73 13.02 15.98
N GLN A 425 3.92 11.74 16.32
CA GLN A 425 2.81 10.80 16.54
C GLN A 425 1.87 11.26 17.66
N ILE A 426 2.43 11.70 18.80
CA ILE A 426 1.63 12.25 19.91
C ILE A 426 0.91 13.53 19.49
N GLN A 427 1.58 14.43 18.76
CA GLN A 427 0.95 15.64 18.24
C GLN A 427 -0.25 15.29 17.33
N MET A 428 -0.12 14.26 16.48
CA MET A 428 -1.21 13.77 15.62
C MET A 428 -2.35 13.11 16.40
N MET A 429 -2.04 12.31 17.43
CA MET A 429 -3.06 11.73 18.31
C MET A 429 -3.87 12.83 19.02
N LEU A 430 -3.18 13.84 19.57
CA LEU A 430 -3.81 15.01 20.18
C LEU A 430 -4.66 15.79 19.16
N LEU A 431 -4.15 16.00 17.95
CA LEU A 431 -4.88 16.70 16.88
C LEU A 431 -6.17 15.95 16.50
N ASN A 432 -6.12 14.62 16.35
CA ASN A 432 -7.29 13.78 16.07
C ASN A 432 -8.33 13.81 17.21
N LEU A 433 -7.87 13.95 18.45
CA LEU A 433 -8.71 14.14 19.65
C LEU A 433 -9.28 15.57 19.79
N GLY A 434 -8.89 16.50 18.91
CA GLY A 434 -9.32 17.90 18.93
C GLY A 434 -8.47 18.81 19.82
N VAL A 435 -7.29 18.35 20.25
CA VAL A 435 -6.33 19.09 21.06
C VAL A 435 -5.23 19.65 20.16
N ILE A 436 -5.27 20.96 19.91
CA ILE A 436 -4.23 21.64 19.13
C ILE A 436 -3.00 21.84 20.02
N ALA A 437 -1.94 21.08 19.73
CA ALA A 437 -0.67 21.14 20.44
C ALA A 437 0.43 21.80 19.60
N SER A 438 1.32 22.55 20.24
CA SER A 438 2.52 23.10 19.61
C SER A 438 3.71 22.17 19.78
N LEU A 439 4.49 21.94 18.72
CA LEU A 439 5.70 21.12 18.72
C LEU A 439 6.95 21.96 18.41
N ASN A 440 7.76 22.26 19.42
CA ASN A 440 8.95 23.10 19.29
C ASN A 440 10.19 22.41 19.86
N ILE A 441 11.38 22.85 19.46
CA ILE A 441 12.64 22.35 20.01
C ILE A 441 12.97 23.16 21.28
N LYS A 442 13.31 22.47 22.38
CA LYS A 442 13.70 23.04 23.68
C LYS A 442 15.20 22.84 23.90
N GLY A 443 15.91 23.92 24.22
CA GLY A 443 17.36 23.94 24.46
C GLY A 443 18.21 24.19 23.20
N LYS A 444 19.45 24.66 23.40
CA LYS A 444 20.47 24.79 22.35
C LYS A 444 21.38 23.55 22.36
N LYS A 445 22.02 23.23 21.22
CA LYS A 445 23.09 22.21 21.11
C LYS A 445 24.22 22.39 22.15
N GLU A 446 24.38 23.59 22.71
CA GLU A 446 25.42 23.94 23.69
C GLU A 446 25.17 23.47 25.14
N ASN A 447 23.94 23.06 25.51
CA ASN A 447 23.61 22.71 26.91
C ASN A 447 23.97 21.26 27.30
N GLY A 448 24.98 20.65 26.66
CA GLY A 448 25.42 19.29 26.95
C GLY A 448 24.48 18.16 26.47
N TYR A 449 23.35 18.49 25.85
CA TYR A 449 22.52 17.51 25.14
C TYR A 449 23.05 17.36 23.71
N TYR A 450 23.60 16.19 23.37
CA TYR A 450 24.04 15.87 22.02
C TYR A 450 22.90 15.88 20.97
N ARG A 451 21.64 16.01 21.38
CA ARG A 451 20.45 15.85 20.53
C ARG A 451 19.34 16.85 20.91
N SER A 452 18.54 17.22 19.91
CA SER A 452 17.37 18.09 20.08
C SER A 452 16.34 17.47 21.03
N VAL A 453 15.79 18.27 21.95
CA VAL A 453 14.66 17.88 22.79
C VAL A 453 13.39 18.48 22.21
N TYR A 454 12.43 17.64 21.85
CA TYR A 454 11.15 18.04 21.28
C TYR A 454 10.14 18.26 22.40
N ARG A 455 9.52 19.45 22.42
CA ARG A 455 8.56 19.90 23.42
C ARG A 455 7.18 20.01 22.80
N ILE A 456 6.26 19.21 23.32
CA ILE A 456 4.82 19.33 23.08
C ILE A 456 4.26 20.28 24.14
N PHE A 457 3.66 21.38 23.71
CA PHE A 457 3.09 22.39 24.57
C PHE A 457 1.62 22.65 24.22
N VAL A 458 0.75 22.61 25.22
CA VAL A 458 -0.68 22.82 25.08
C VAL A 458 -1.12 23.90 26.06
N SER A 459 -1.78 24.95 25.56
CA SER A 459 -2.26 26.08 26.35
C SER A 459 -3.58 26.61 25.80
N GLY A 460 -4.25 27.49 26.56
CA GLY A 460 -5.47 28.15 26.11
C GLY A 460 -6.57 27.16 25.70
N ALA A 461 -7.11 27.31 24.48
CA ALA A 461 -8.21 26.48 23.99
C ALA A 461 -7.81 24.99 23.87
N GLY A 462 -6.57 24.73 23.46
CA GLY A 462 -6.02 23.37 23.43
C GLY A 462 -5.97 22.76 24.83
N PHE A 463 -5.65 23.53 25.87
CA PHE A 463 -5.61 23.02 27.25
C PHE A 463 -7.01 22.69 27.78
N VAL A 464 -8.01 23.51 27.42
CA VAL A 464 -9.41 23.20 27.70
C VAL A 464 -9.86 21.92 27.00
N ALA A 465 -9.52 21.75 25.72
CA ALA A 465 -9.80 20.53 24.98
C ALA A 465 -9.09 19.32 25.61
N PHE A 466 -7.82 19.46 25.99
CA PHE A 466 -7.03 18.42 26.64
C PHE A 466 -7.69 17.95 27.94
N GLY A 467 -8.07 18.87 28.82
CA GLY A 467 -8.71 18.52 30.09
C GLY A 467 -10.09 17.86 29.94
N LYS A 468 -10.81 18.14 28.85
CA LYS A 468 -12.11 17.50 28.54
C LYS A 468 -11.99 16.14 27.86
N THR A 469 -10.90 15.90 27.13
CA THR A 469 -10.78 14.74 26.23
C THR A 469 -9.76 13.71 26.68
N VAL A 470 -8.64 14.16 27.26
CA VAL A 470 -7.52 13.30 27.68
C VAL A 470 -7.34 13.37 29.19
N GLY A 471 -7.06 14.54 29.75
CA GLY A 471 -6.76 14.71 31.16
C GLY A 471 -5.59 13.85 31.64
N PHE A 472 -5.60 13.51 32.92
CA PHE A 472 -4.61 12.67 33.59
C PHE A 472 -5.30 11.59 34.41
N ARG A 473 -4.65 10.44 34.60
CA ARG A 473 -5.13 9.43 35.55
C ARG A 473 -4.59 9.71 36.96
N LEU A 474 -3.41 10.33 37.07
CA LEU A 474 -2.84 10.75 38.35
C LEU A 474 -3.62 11.91 38.99
N LYS A 475 -4.13 11.70 40.22
CA LYS A 475 -5.07 12.63 40.86
C LYS A 475 -4.49 14.03 41.05
N ARG A 476 -3.23 14.14 41.49
CA ARG A 476 -2.59 15.45 41.70
C ARG A 476 -2.53 16.30 40.42
N LYS A 477 -2.24 15.66 39.26
CA LYS A 477 -2.17 16.34 37.96
C LYS A 477 -3.56 16.68 37.45
N GLN A 478 -4.50 15.76 37.58
CA GLN A 478 -5.90 15.96 37.18
C GLN A 478 -6.58 17.09 37.97
N GLN A 479 -6.36 17.16 39.29
CA GLN A 479 -6.86 18.25 40.13
C GLN A 479 -6.33 19.62 39.69
N LEU A 480 -5.05 19.71 39.30
CA LEU A 480 -4.48 20.95 38.76
C LEU A 480 -5.19 21.37 37.47
N VAL A 481 -5.44 20.42 36.55
CA VAL A 481 -6.20 20.70 35.33
C VAL A 481 -7.59 21.23 35.68
N GLU A 482 -8.33 20.57 36.57
CA GLU A 482 -9.68 21.00 36.98
C GLU A 482 -9.69 22.39 37.63
N ILE A 483 -8.72 22.69 38.49
CA ILE A 483 -8.57 24.03 39.08
C ILE A 483 -8.34 25.08 37.98
N HIS A 484 -7.48 24.78 37.01
CA HIS A 484 -7.22 25.68 35.89
C HIS A 484 -8.43 25.84 34.97
N LEU A 485 -9.17 24.78 34.67
CA LEU A 485 -10.40 24.84 33.87
C LEU A 485 -11.47 25.71 34.53
N LYS A 486 -11.63 25.62 35.86
CA LYS A 486 -12.55 26.47 36.62
C LYS A 486 -12.12 27.95 36.62
N ARG A 487 -10.81 28.21 36.65
CA ARG A 487 -10.23 29.57 36.64
C ARG A 487 -10.23 30.21 35.25
N MET A 488 -10.12 29.41 34.18
CA MET A 488 -10.18 29.90 32.80
C MET A 488 -11.62 30.22 32.39
N THR A 489 -12.18 31.29 32.95
CA THR A 489 -13.50 31.82 32.55
C THR A 489 -13.47 32.44 31.15
N ARG A 490 -12.30 32.91 30.69
CA ARG A 490 -12.06 33.42 29.34
C ARG A 490 -10.72 32.91 28.81
N VAL A 491 -10.77 32.15 27.72
CA VAL A 491 -9.59 31.72 26.97
C VAL A 491 -9.18 32.84 26.02
N ASN A 492 -7.87 33.06 25.81
CA ASN A 492 -7.42 33.99 24.77
C ASN A 492 -7.87 33.49 23.39
N THR A 493 -8.90 34.11 22.84
CA THR A 493 -9.47 33.77 21.53
C THR A 493 -8.65 34.33 20.36
N ASN A 494 -7.66 35.18 20.61
CA ASN A 494 -6.83 35.80 19.56
C ASN A 494 -5.79 34.84 18.95
N ILE A 495 -5.91 33.54 19.17
CA ILE A 495 -5.05 32.50 18.59
C ILE A 495 -5.80 31.75 17.48
N ASP A 496 -7.08 31.41 17.70
CA ASP A 496 -7.92 30.71 16.75
C ASP A 496 -8.69 31.71 15.88
N ILE A 497 -7.94 32.35 14.99
CA ILE A 497 -8.41 33.37 14.05
C ILE A 497 -8.71 32.68 12.72
N ILE A 498 -9.84 33.06 12.10
CA ILE A 498 -10.17 32.67 10.73
C ILE A 498 -9.76 33.84 9.82
N PRO A 499 -8.67 33.69 9.03
CA PRO A 499 -8.14 34.79 8.23
C PRO A 499 -9.04 35.11 7.02
N GLY A 500 -8.97 36.35 6.51
CA GLY A 500 -9.64 36.79 5.28
C GLY A 500 -11.16 37.03 5.35
N ILE A 501 -11.87 36.42 6.32
CA ILE A 501 -13.34 36.49 6.35
C ILE A 501 -13.95 37.80 6.87
N ALA A 502 -13.14 38.75 7.34
CA ALA A 502 -13.63 40.00 7.93
C ALA A 502 -14.54 40.79 6.97
N ASN A 503 -14.16 40.84 5.68
CA ASN A 503 -14.96 41.50 4.64
C ASN A 503 -16.28 40.78 4.38
N LEU A 504 -16.27 39.43 4.36
CA LEU A 504 -17.48 38.63 4.19
C LEU A 504 -18.46 38.87 5.34
N VAL A 505 -17.96 38.91 6.58
CA VAL A 505 -18.74 39.19 7.79
C VAL A 505 -19.31 40.62 7.76
N GLU A 506 -18.56 41.58 7.23
CA GLU A 506 -19.07 42.95 7.06
C GLU A 506 -20.18 43.03 6.01
N GLN A 507 -20.02 42.35 4.87
CA GLN A 507 -21.04 42.29 3.83
C GLN A 507 -22.35 41.69 4.36
N SER A 508 -22.27 40.58 5.08
CA SER A 508 -23.42 39.94 5.69
C SER A 508 -24.06 40.83 6.78
N TRP A 509 -23.25 41.56 7.56
CA TRP A 509 -23.74 42.54 8.53
C TRP A 509 -24.48 43.72 7.91
N ARG A 510 -24.04 44.25 6.75
CA ARG A 510 -24.70 45.39 6.09
C ARG A 510 -26.18 45.10 5.78
N VAL A 511 -26.53 43.85 5.47
CA VAL A 511 -27.92 43.44 5.24
C VAL A 511 -28.76 43.52 6.52
N LEU A 512 -28.23 43.02 7.64
CA LEU A 512 -28.89 43.09 8.94
C LEU A 512 -29.09 44.53 9.41
N SER A 513 -28.04 45.36 9.26
CA SER A 513 -28.07 46.77 9.65
C SER A 513 -29.07 47.59 8.81
N LYS A 514 -29.12 47.38 7.49
CA LYS A 514 -30.10 48.04 6.61
C LYS A 514 -31.55 47.74 7.01
N LYS A 515 -31.83 46.53 7.51
CA LYS A 515 -33.17 46.13 7.98
C LYS A 515 -33.45 46.57 9.43
N LYS A 516 -32.55 47.32 10.08
CA LYS A 516 -32.63 47.73 11.49
C LYS A 516 -32.75 46.55 12.47
N LEU A 517 -32.16 45.41 12.10
CA LEU A 517 -32.14 44.18 12.90
C LEU A 517 -30.78 43.98 13.58
N SER A 518 -30.11 45.08 13.96
CA SER A 518 -28.82 45.07 14.65
C SER A 518 -29.01 45.30 16.15
N ASN A 519 -28.21 44.64 16.99
CA ASN A 519 -28.14 44.95 18.43
C ASN A 519 -26.79 45.62 18.80
N GLU A 520 -26.76 46.29 19.95
CA GLU A 520 -25.59 47.06 20.40
C GLU A 520 -24.36 46.18 20.64
N LYS A 521 -24.53 45.00 21.24
CA LYS A 521 -23.43 44.04 21.51
C LYS A 521 -22.76 43.59 20.21
N LEU A 522 -23.54 43.25 19.20
CA LEU A 522 -23.03 42.78 17.92
C LEU A 522 -22.44 43.92 17.10
N SER A 523 -23.04 45.13 17.15
CA SER A 523 -22.45 46.31 16.51
C SER A 523 -21.02 46.56 17.01
N LYS A 524 -20.81 46.58 18.33
CA LYS A 524 -19.46 46.71 18.93
C LYS A 524 -18.50 45.59 18.50
N THR A 525 -19.04 44.40 18.24
CA THR A 525 -18.25 43.24 17.79
C THR A 525 -17.84 43.40 16.33
N ILE A 526 -18.75 43.83 15.46
CA ILE A 526 -18.48 44.09 14.04
C ILE A 526 -17.55 45.29 13.86
N ASP A 527 -17.67 46.33 14.69
CA ASP A 527 -16.72 47.44 14.66
C ASP A 527 -15.30 46.95 14.93
N LYS A 528 -15.10 46.07 15.93
CA LYS A 528 -13.79 45.43 16.14
C LYS A 528 -13.31 44.63 14.94
N VAL A 529 -14.20 43.93 14.24
CA VAL A 529 -13.86 43.19 13.01
C VAL A 529 -13.37 44.15 11.92
N ARG A 530 -14.06 45.28 11.70
CA ARG A 530 -13.65 46.33 10.75
C ARG A 530 -12.29 46.92 11.08
N TRP A 531 -12.07 47.28 12.35
CA TRP A 531 -10.82 47.92 12.78
C TRP A 531 -9.62 46.96 12.77
N ARG A 532 -9.82 45.70 13.13
CA ARG A 532 -8.72 44.73 13.32
C ARG A 532 -8.50 43.81 12.13
N MET A 533 -9.46 43.73 11.20
CA MET A 533 -9.49 42.76 10.10
C MET A 533 -9.29 41.31 10.59
N ARG A 534 -9.79 41.00 11.79
CA ARG A 534 -9.61 39.70 12.46
C ARG A 534 -10.93 39.21 13.00
N VAL A 535 -11.25 37.95 12.71
CA VAL A 535 -12.44 37.26 13.21
C VAL A 535 -11.98 36.02 13.96
N THR A 536 -12.27 35.97 15.27
CA THR A 536 -12.00 34.76 16.06
C THR A 536 -13.10 33.74 15.85
N ARG A 537 -12.80 32.45 16.02
CA ARG A 537 -13.82 31.38 15.95
C ARG A 537 -15.02 31.63 16.87
N GLU A 538 -14.78 32.17 18.07
CA GLU A 538 -15.83 32.51 19.03
C GLU A 538 -16.69 33.69 18.54
N THR A 539 -16.06 34.72 17.99
CA THR A 539 -16.78 35.85 17.37
C THR A 539 -17.67 35.37 16.22
N LEU A 540 -17.19 34.45 15.40
CA LEU A 540 -17.98 33.90 14.30
C LEU A 540 -19.17 33.08 14.81
N LYS A 541 -19.01 32.30 15.89
CA LYS A 541 -20.11 31.57 16.55
C LYS A 541 -21.20 32.52 17.06
N GLU A 542 -20.82 33.55 17.81
CA GLU A 542 -21.77 34.55 18.31
C GLU A 542 -22.50 35.24 17.15
N TYR A 543 -21.79 35.56 16.06
CA TYR A 543 -22.37 36.17 14.87
C TYR A 543 -23.39 35.25 14.20
N ILE A 544 -23.05 33.98 13.94
CA ILE A 544 -23.95 33.00 13.30
C ILE A 544 -25.19 32.76 14.16
N ALA A 545 -25.01 32.61 15.48
CA ALA A 545 -26.13 32.38 16.40
C ALA A 545 -27.15 33.51 16.33
N TYR A 546 -26.67 34.76 16.29
CA TYR A 546 -27.55 35.91 16.12
C TYR A 546 -28.16 35.98 14.72
N ALA A 547 -27.34 35.88 13.66
CA ALA A 547 -27.81 35.98 12.28
C ALA A 547 -28.85 34.89 11.94
N SER A 548 -28.73 33.71 12.55
CA SER A 548 -29.68 32.61 12.39
C SER A 548 -31.00 32.81 13.16
N SER A 549 -31.02 33.67 14.19
CA SER A 549 -32.24 33.97 14.95
C SER A 549 -33.18 34.94 14.24
N VAL A 550 -32.72 35.55 13.15
CA VAL A 550 -33.46 36.54 12.38
C VAL A 550 -34.10 35.87 11.17
N SER A 551 -35.40 36.10 10.92
CA SER A 551 -36.16 35.52 9.81
C SER A 551 -35.87 36.17 8.45
N ILE A 552 -34.60 36.40 8.12
CA ILE A 552 -34.18 36.94 6.83
C ILE A 552 -33.04 36.11 6.26
N GLU A 553 -32.90 36.13 4.94
CA GLU A 553 -31.72 35.59 4.28
C GLU A 553 -30.52 36.52 4.52
N VAL A 554 -29.46 35.97 5.13
CA VAL A 554 -28.20 36.66 5.41
C VAL A 554 -27.11 36.04 4.53
N PRO A 555 -26.42 36.82 3.67
CA PRO A 555 -25.35 36.31 2.82
C PRO A 555 -24.25 35.61 3.61
N HIS A 556 -23.60 34.62 2.98
CA HIS A 556 -22.43 33.90 3.52
C HIS A 556 -22.66 33.09 4.80
N LEU A 557 -23.88 33.11 5.37
CA LEU A 557 -24.16 32.48 6.66
C LEU A 557 -23.89 30.97 6.63
N GLU A 558 -24.23 30.30 5.53
CA GLU A 558 -23.97 28.86 5.37
C GLU A 558 -22.47 28.57 5.29
N TYR A 559 -21.72 29.34 4.51
CA TYR A 559 -20.26 29.23 4.44
C TYR A 559 -19.60 29.39 5.81
N PHE A 560 -20.07 30.33 6.63
CA PHE A 560 -19.57 30.50 8.00
C PHE A 560 -19.86 29.30 8.89
N ARG A 561 -21.04 28.67 8.75
CA ARG A 561 -21.36 27.42 9.46
C ARG A 561 -20.42 26.30 9.03
N SER A 562 -20.24 26.10 7.73
CA SER A 562 -19.34 25.08 7.19
C SER A 562 -17.90 25.26 7.69
N LEU A 563 -17.38 26.50 7.72
CA LEU A 563 -16.04 26.79 8.28
C LEU A 563 -15.91 26.41 9.77
N LEU A 564 -16.97 26.61 10.56
CA LEU A 564 -16.99 26.20 11.96
C LEU A 564 -17.06 24.69 12.11
N GLU A 565 -17.96 24.03 11.37
CA GLU A 565 -18.21 22.59 11.42
C GLU A 565 -17.02 21.77 10.89
N ALA A 566 -16.30 22.30 9.91
CA ALA A 566 -15.10 21.69 9.34
C ALA A 566 -13.93 21.55 10.32
N ASN A 567 -13.98 22.21 11.49
CA ASN A 567 -12.92 22.20 12.50
C ASN A 567 -11.52 22.46 11.89
N LEU A 568 -11.41 23.55 11.14
CA LEU A 568 -10.14 24.02 10.57
C LEU A 568 -9.45 25.01 11.50
N PHE A 569 -8.16 24.78 11.74
CA PHE A 569 -7.27 25.70 12.43
C PHE A 569 -6.26 26.26 11.43
N PHE A 570 -6.16 27.57 11.36
CA PHE A 570 -5.28 28.24 10.39
C PHE A 570 -3.95 28.58 11.04
N SER A 571 -2.86 28.19 10.39
CA SER A 571 -1.52 28.40 10.89
C SER A 571 -0.60 29.00 9.83
N PRO A 572 0.16 30.06 10.18
CA PRO A 572 1.14 30.62 9.26
C PRO A 572 2.31 29.66 9.03
N VAL A 573 2.78 29.61 7.79
CA VAL A 573 4.07 29.00 7.41
C VAL A 573 5.20 29.84 8.01
N VAL A 574 6.14 29.16 8.66
CA VAL A 574 7.30 29.80 9.32
C VAL A 574 8.64 29.34 8.78
N GLU A 575 8.67 28.25 8.03
CA GLU A 575 9.88 27.70 7.44
C GLU A 575 9.51 26.85 6.23
N LYS A 576 10.34 26.97 5.18
CA LYS A 576 10.27 26.18 3.96
C LYS A 576 11.68 25.68 3.60
N SER A 577 11.81 24.41 3.28
CA SER A 577 13.06 23.79 2.85
C SER A 577 12.82 22.82 1.70
N CYS A 578 13.89 22.46 0.98
CA CYS A 578 13.86 21.47 -0.09
C CYS A 578 14.79 20.31 0.25
N ASP A 579 14.40 19.10 -0.10
CA ASP A 579 15.15 17.87 0.17
C ASP A 579 14.92 16.84 -0.94
N LEU A 580 15.51 15.65 -0.81
CA LEU A 580 15.23 14.48 -1.63
C LEU A 580 14.70 13.37 -0.73
N ALA A 581 13.49 12.89 -1.01
CA ALA A 581 12.86 11.87 -0.18
C ALA A 581 11.99 10.91 -0.99
N ARG A 582 11.77 9.71 -0.45
CA ARG A 582 10.85 8.74 -1.02
C ARG A 582 9.39 9.18 -0.80
N VAL A 583 8.63 9.27 -1.88
CA VAL A 583 7.27 9.82 -1.87
C VAL A 583 6.20 8.81 -2.23
N TYR A 584 5.01 9.06 -1.72
CA TYR A 584 3.84 8.20 -1.75
C TYR A 584 2.60 9.02 -2.06
N ASP A 585 1.56 8.38 -2.59
CA ASP A 585 0.30 9.06 -2.89
C ASP A 585 -0.91 8.12 -2.83
N PHE A 586 -2.10 8.72 -2.71
CA PHE A 586 -3.39 8.04 -2.72
C PHE A 586 -4.28 8.57 -3.83
N THR A 587 -4.97 7.67 -4.53
CA THR A 587 -6.14 8.05 -5.34
C THR A 587 -7.43 7.96 -4.56
N VAL A 588 -7.99 9.11 -4.15
CA VAL A 588 -9.28 9.23 -3.46
C VAL A 588 -10.36 9.73 -4.43
N PRO A 589 -11.36 8.91 -4.83
CA PRO A 589 -12.41 9.34 -5.74
C PRO A 589 -13.31 10.45 -5.16
N LYS A 590 -13.85 11.29 -6.05
CA LYS A 590 -14.81 12.40 -5.79
C LYS A 590 -14.22 13.62 -5.09
N THR A 591 -13.68 13.46 -3.89
CA THR A 591 -13.16 14.58 -3.09
C THR A 591 -11.71 14.91 -3.42
N HIS A 592 -10.97 13.95 -4.00
CA HIS A 592 -9.59 14.14 -4.46
C HIS A 592 -8.64 14.64 -3.39
N SER A 593 -8.96 14.38 -2.12
CA SER A 593 -8.18 14.86 -0.99
C SER A 593 -8.11 13.84 0.12
N PHE A 594 -7.06 13.93 0.94
CA PHE A 594 -6.94 13.15 2.16
C PHE A 594 -6.21 13.96 3.25
N LEU A 595 -6.47 13.63 4.50
CA LEU A 595 -5.75 14.22 5.63
C LEU A 595 -4.43 13.50 5.86
N GLY A 596 -3.36 14.28 5.94
CA GLY A 596 -2.00 13.82 6.22
C GLY A 596 -1.27 14.86 7.07
N ASN A 597 -0.75 14.45 8.22
CA ASN A 597 -0.15 15.36 9.22
C ASN A 597 -1.07 16.52 9.67
N GLY A 598 -2.39 16.37 9.51
CA GLY A 598 -3.40 17.40 9.75
C GLY A 598 -3.68 18.33 8.55
N PHE A 599 -2.83 18.31 7.51
CA PHE A 599 -3.03 19.08 6.30
C PHE A 599 -4.10 18.43 5.43
N VAL A 600 -4.88 19.25 4.72
CA VAL A 600 -5.74 18.79 3.63
C VAL A 600 -4.89 18.73 2.36
N ASN A 601 -4.51 17.51 1.97
CA ASN A 601 -3.68 17.21 0.81
C ASN A 601 -4.57 16.92 -0.40
N HIS A 602 -4.24 17.42 -1.58
CA HIS A 602 -4.99 17.10 -2.79
C HIS A 602 -4.20 16.22 -3.77
N ASN A 603 -4.90 15.25 -4.32
CA ASN A 603 -4.42 14.36 -5.36
C ASN A 603 -5.15 14.67 -6.66
N THR A 604 -4.43 15.08 -7.72
CA THR A 604 -5.08 15.46 -8.98
C THR A 604 -4.98 14.36 -10.04
N LEU A 605 -6.14 14.02 -10.61
CA LEU A 605 -6.33 13.01 -11.66
C LEU A 605 -6.50 13.60 -13.07
N LEU A 606 -6.13 14.85 -13.33
CA LEU A 606 -6.54 15.58 -14.55
C LEU A 606 -6.34 14.78 -15.84
N ALA A 607 -5.18 14.14 -16.04
CA ALA A 607 -4.95 13.34 -17.24
C ALA A 607 -5.75 12.01 -17.25
N ARG A 608 -6.04 11.42 -16.08
CA ARG A 608 -6.91 10.25 -15.95
C ARG A 608 -8.36 10.63 -16.27
N ALA A 609 -8.77 11.84 -15.89
CA ALA A 609 -10.06 12.43 -16.27
C ALA A 609 -10.14 12.77 -17.76
N THR A 610 -9.07 13.28 -18.39
CA THR A 610 -9.00 13.49 -19.85
C THR A 610 -9.20 12.18 -20.60
N ALA A 611 -8.54 11.11 -20.17
CA ALA A 611 -8.65 9.80 -20.79
C ALA A 611 -10.06 9.20 -20.65
N GLY A 612 -10.65 9.30 -19.46
CA GLY A 612 -12.01 8.79 -19.22
C GLY A 612 -13.04 9.63 -19.95
N GLU A 613 -12.84 10.95 -20.03
CA GLU A 613 -13.72 11.83 -20.78
C GLU A 613 -13.64 11.57 -22.28
N ALA A 614 -12.49 11.20 -22.80
CA ALA A 614 -12.33 10.75 -24.19
C ALA A 614 -12.73 9.27 -24.42
N ASN A 615 -13.07 8.52 -23.37
CA ASN A 615 -13.31 7.07 -23.41
C ASN A 615 -12.16 6.30 -24.09
N VAL A 616 -10.92 6.70 -23.82
CA VAL A 616 -9.71 6.08 -24.34
C VAL A 616 -8.89 5.49 -23.20
N SER A 617 -7.97 4.58 -23.53
CA SER A 617 -7.08 3.99 -22.54
C SER A 617 -6.16 5.05 -21.91
N PHE A 618 -5.98 4.95 -20.59
CA PHE A 618 -5.04 5.76 -19.83
C PHE A 618 -3.79 4.97 -19.49
N PHE A 619 -2.64 5.58 -19.71
CA PHE A 619 -1.34 5.01 -19.38
C PHE A 619 -0.57 6.00 -18.50
N SER A 620 -0.10 5.52 -17.35
CA SER A 620 0.81 6.25 -16.45
C SER A 620 2.12 5.49 -16.39
N MET A 621 3.21 6.08 -16.86
CA MET A 621 4.53 5.46 -16.81
C MET A 621 5.64 6.49 -16.58
N ALA A 622 6.75 6.07 -15.99
CA ALA A 622 7.93 6.91 -15.88
C ALA A 622 8.54 7.15 -17.27
N GLY A 623 9.11 8.33 -17.51
CA GLY A 623 9.80 8.63 -18.77
C GLY A 623 10.88 7.61 -19.16
N SER A 624 11.57 7.02 -18.18
CA SER A 624 12.54 5.93 -18.38
C SER A 624 11.88 4.61 -18.82
N GLU A 625 10.75 4.27 -18.22
CA GLU A 625 9.94 3.09 -18.56
C GLU A 625 9.31 3.22 -19.96
N PHE A 626 8.98 4.44 -20.37
CA PHE A 626 8.55 4.78 -21.74
C PHE A 626 9.67 4.58 -22.76
N MET A 627 10.89 5.07 -22.44
CA MET A 627 12.07 4.87 -23.29
C MET A 627 12.43 3.39 -23.41
N GLU A 628 12.32 2.63 -22.33
CA GLU A 628 12.53 1.17 -22.33
C GLU A 628 11.49 0.45 -23.21
N MET A 629 10.21 0.90 -23.21
CA MET A 629 9.12 0.30 -23.97
C MET A 629 9.16 0.57 -25.48
N LEU A 630 9.52 1.78 -25.91
CA LEU A 630 9.53 2.16 -27.33
C LEU A 630 10.88 1.98 -28.01
N VAL A 631 11.97 2.15 -27.26
CA VAL A 631 13.32 2.21 -27.80
C VAL A 631 14.10 0.92 -27.47
N GLY A 632 13.63 0.10 -26.51
CA GLY A 632 14.27 -1.18 -26.15
C GLY A 632 15.65 -1.03 -25.53
N VAL A 633 15.98 0.15 -25.01
CA VAL A 633 17.32 0.49 -24.53
C VAL A 633 17.45 0.15 -23.05
N GLY A 634 18.04 -1.01 -22.76
CA GLY A 634 18.55 -1.32 -21.42
C GLY A 634 19.88 -0.62 -21.13
N ALA A 635 20.14 -0.37 -19.85
CA ALA A 635 21.45 -0.30 -19.17
C ALA A 635 22.70 -0.03 -20.05
N SER A 636 23.40 1.09 -19.84
CA SER A 636 24.62 1.46 -20.60
C SER A 636 25.87 1.56 -19.74
N VAL A 637 27.05 1.42 -20.38
CA VAL A 637 28.38 1.39 -19.74
C VAL A 637 29.30 2.46 -20.36
N THR A 638 30.38 2.82 -19.67
CA THR A 638 31.40 3.74 -20.21
C THR A 638 32.18 3.14 -21.37
N GLY A 639 32.70 3.97 -22.28
CA GLY A 639 33.46 3.51 -23.46
C GLY A 639 34.73 2.70 -23.13
N GLU A 640 35.33 2.91 -21.98
CA GLU A 640 36.53 2.18 -21.54
C GLU A 640 36.21 0.75 -21.06
N THR A 641 34.94 0.39 -20.89
CA THR A 641 34.54 -0.92 -20.36
C THR A 641 34.90 -2.03 -21.35
N PRO A 642 35.73 -3.02 -20.97
CA PRO A 642 36.15 -4.09 -21.87
C PRO A 642 34.98 -5.04 -22.16
N ILE A 643 34.85 -5.45 -23.42
CA ILE A 643 33.84 -6.41 -23.88
C ILE A 643 34.44 -7.48 -24.79
N LEU A 644 33.88 -8.69 -24.71
CA LEU A 644 34.18 -9.79 -25.62
C LEU A 644 33.20 -9.75 -26.80
N ILE A 645 33.76 -9.67 -28.00
CA ILE A 645 33.01 -9.65 -29.25
C ILE A 645 33.49 -10.80 -30.12
N LYS A 646 32.56 -11.62 -30.59
CA LYS A 646 32.80 -12.65 -31.57
C LYS A 646 32.19 -12.24 -32.91
N GLN A 647 33.04 -12.11 -33.93
CA GLN A 647 32.67 -11.80 -35.32
C GLN A 647 33.39 -12.79 -36.25
N LYS A 648 32.66 -13.38 -37.21
CA LYS A 648 33.23 -14.29 -38.24
C LYS A 648 34.17 -15.36 -37.65
N ASP A 649 33.73 -15.99 -36.56
CA ASP A 649 34.45 -17.00 -35.78
C ASP A 649 35.75 -16.60 -35.06
N LYS A 650 36.11 -15.31 -35.07
CA LYS A 650 37.19 -14.77 -34.24
C LYS A 650 36.63 -14.05 -33.02
N THR A 651 37.24 -14.25 -31.86
CA THR A 651 36.88 -13.56 -30.61
C THR A 651 37.92 -12.51 -30.29
N LYS A 652 37.48 -11.28 -30.00
CA LYS A 652 38.33 -10.16 -29.59
C LYS A 652 37.85 -9.59 -28.26
N LEU A 653 38.79 -9.19 -27.41
CA LEU A 653 38.56 -8.40 -26.20
C LEU A 653 38.99 -6.96 -26.50
N LEU A 654 38.07 -6.00 -26.41
CA LEU A 654 38.36 -4.59 -26.66
C LEU A 654 37.43 -3.68 -25.83
N PRO A 655 37.81 -2.42 -25.56
CA PRO A 655 36.90 -1.43 -24.99
C PRO A 655 35.63 -1.28 -25.85
N ILE A 656 34.47 -1.20 -25.20
CA ILE A 656 33.19 -1.04 -25.90
C ILE A 656 33.12 0.24 -26.72
N GLY A 657 33.81 1.30 -26.30
CA GLY A 657 33.92 2.57 -27.04
C GLY A 657 34.60 2.38 -28.38
N GLU A 658 35.71 1.66 -28.42
CA GLU A 658 36.42 1.35 -29.68
C GLU A 658 35.53 0.58 -30.66
N PHE A 659 34.70 -0.33 -30.15
CA PHE A 659 33.74 -1.06 -30.98
C PHE A 659 32.52 -0.23 -31.39
N VAL A 660 31.93 0.54 -30.47
CA VAL A 660 30.67 1.26 -30.73
C VAL A 660 30.94 2.48 -31.59
N ASP A 661 32.03 3.22 -31.33
CA ASP A 661 32.34 4.48 -32.01
C ASP A 661 32.61 4.29 -33.50
N GLN A 662 33.00 3.09 -33.96
CA GLN A 662 33.15 2.80 -35.40
C GLN A 662 31.83 2.98 -36.19
N PHE A 663 30.68 2.91 -35.51
CA PHE A 663 29.36 3.07 -36.11
C PHE A 663 28.84 4.52 -36.07
N TYR A 664 29.59 5.47 -35.51
CA TYR A 664 29.16 6.87 -35.34
C TYR A 664 30.21 7.84 -35.87
N VAL A 665 29.77 8.91 -36.54
CA VAL A 665 30.64 10.01 -36.98
C VAL A 665 30.51 11.18 -36.00
N GLY A 666 31.63 11.63 -35.42
CA GLY A 666 31.67 12.77 -34.50
C GLY A 666 30.98 12.49 -33.16
N ASN A 667 30.18 13.43 -32.65
CA ASN A 667 29.46 13.32 -31.37
C ASN A 667 27.98 12.94 -31.52
N LYS A 668 27.59 12.25 -32.60
CA LYS A 668 26.20 11.85 -32.81
C LYS A 668 25.79 10.72 -31.86
N GLU A 669 24.61 10.86 -31.27
CA GLU A 669 23.95 9.86 -30.41
C GLU A 669 22.84 9.14 -31.19
N GLY A 670 22.51 7.89 -30.80
CA GLY A 670 21.44 7.12 -31.45
C GLY A 670 21.73 5.62 -31.49
N ILE A 671 20.83 4.85 -32.11
CA ILE A 671 20.94 3.38 -32.27
C ILE A 671 21.36 3.06 -33.70
N VAL A 672 22.36 2.20 -33.86
CA VAL A 672 22.77 1.68 -35.18
C VAL A 672 22.60 0.16 -35.17
N PRO A 673 21.81 -0.42 -36.10
CA PRO A 673 21.69 -1.87 -36.21
C PRO A 673 23.02 -2.49 -36.65
N VAL A 674 23.35 -3.66 -36.11
CA VAL A 674 24.57 -4.39 -36.46
C VAL A 674 24.26 -5.84 -36.81
N GLU A 675 24.97 -6.37 -37.79
CA GLU A 675 24.85 -7.76 -38.24
C GLU A 675 26.11 -8.55 -37.87
N ASP A 676 25.95 -9.84 -37.63
CA ASP A 676 27.05 -10.79 -37.36
C ASP A 676 27.95 -10.46 -36.16
N VAL A 677 27.40 -9.77 -35.16
CA VAL A 677 28.05 -9.48 -33.88
C VAL A 677 27.47 -10.38 -32.78
N LEU A 678 28.33 -11.13 -32.10
CA LEU A 678 27.98 -11.88 -30.90
C LEU A 678 28.74 -11.31 -29.69
N THR A 679 28.10 -11.24 -28.51
CA THR A 679 28.77 -10.90 -27.25
C THR A 679 28.47 -11.93 -26.17
N LEU A 680 29.31 -12.00 -25.13
CA LEU A 680 29.14 -12.97 -24.05
C LEU A 680 27.94 -12.60 -23.17
N GLY A 681 26.99 -13.51 -23.06
CA GLY A 681 25.83 -13.41 -22.16
C GLY A 681 25.60 -14.72 -21.42
N PHE A 682 24.41 -14.89 -20.84
CA PHE A 682 24.05 -16.11 -20.11
C PHE A 682 22.75 -16.75 -20.60
N GLN A 683 22.64 -18.07 -20.44
CA GLN A 683 21.42 -18.81 -20.67
C GLN A 683 20.62 -18.94 -19.35
N PRO A 684 19.30 -18.62 -19.35
CA PRO A 684 18.45 -18.87 -18.20
C PRO A 684 18.22 -20.37 -17.98
N GLY A 685 18.47 -20.86 -16.77
CA GLY A 685 18.19 -22.21 -16.29
C GLY A 685 16.94 -22.33 -15.42
N LYS A 686 16.38 -23.54 -15.33
CA LYS A 686 15.29 -23.89 -14.41
C LYS A 686 15.86 -24.27 -13.04
N ALA A 687 15.29 -23.73 -11.96
CA ALA A 687 15.68 -24.10 -10.59
C ALA A 687 15.29 -25.55 -10.26
N GLY A 688 16.27 -26.38 -9.90
CA GLY A 688 16.10 -27.79 -9.52
C GLY A 688 16.00 -28.07 -8.01
N PHE A 689 15.65 -27.07 -7.18
CA PHE A 689 15.56 -27.26 -5.73
C PHE A 689 14.19 -27.81 -5.29
N TYR A 690 14.20 -28.89 -4.52
CA TYR A 690 13.01 -29.49 -3.92
C TYR A 690 12.37 -28.50 -2.92
N GLY A 691 11.09 -28.16 -3.11
CA GLY A 691 10.33 -27.27 -2.23
C GLY A 691 9.89 -25.91 -2.80
N TYR A 692 10.12 -25.62 -4.08
CA TYR A 692 9.62 -24.40 -4.74
C TYR A 692 8.75 -24.70 -5.95
N LYS A 693 7.61 -23.99 -6.08
CA LYS A 693 6.71 -24.09 -7.24
C LYS A 693 7.44 -23.70 -8.52
N HIS A 694 7.48 -24.60 -9.50
CA HIS A 694 8.04 -24.38 -10.83
C HIS A 694 7.47 -23.10 -11.49
N GLY A 695 8.34 -22.28 -12.09
CA GLY A 695 7.96 -21.19 -12.99
C GLY A 695 8.18 -19.75 -12.52
N LYS A 696 8.61 -19.51 -11.27
CA LYS A 696 8.79 -18.14 -10.72
C LYS A 696 10.24 -17.65 -10.55
N MET A 697 11.26 -18.41 -10.97
CA MET A 697 12.68 -17.99 -10.85
C MET A 697 13.51 -18.37 -12.08
N GLN A 698 14.23 -17.39 -12.62
CA GLN A 698 15.31 -17.60 -13.58
C GLN A 698 16.62 -17.81 -12.81
N THR A 699 17.31 -18.91 -13.05
CA THR A 699 18.72 -19.12 -12.62
C THR A 699 19.64 -18.95 -13.82
N ILE A 700 20.94 -18.72 -13.63
CA ILE A 700 21.91 -18.76 -14.75
C ILE A 700 22.38 -20.20 -14.89
N SER A 701 22.20 -20.84 -16.05
CA SER A 701 22.66 -22.22 -16.29
C SER A 701 24.08 -22.29 -16.85
N GLU A 702 24.40 -21.45 -17.83
CA GLU A 702 25.69 -21.45 -18.54
C GLU A 702 25.95 -20.09 -19.23
N SER A 703 27.21 -19.80 -19.52
CA SER A 703 27.63 -18.65 -20.34
C SER A 703 27.50 -19.00 -21.83
N ARG A 704 27.02 -18.07 -22.66
CA ARG A 704 26.81 -18.29 -24.09
C ARG A 704 26.93 -17.00 -24.88
N PHE A 705 27.54 -17.07 -26.08
CA PHE A 705 27.52 -15.98 -27.04
C PHE A 705 26.09 -15.70 -27.55
N LYS A 706 25.67 -14.44 -27.44
CA LYS A 706 24.35 -13.94 -27.87
C LYS A 706 24.50 -12.93 -28.98
N LYS A 707 23.58 -12.97 -29.95
CA LYS A 707 23.52 -12.00 -31.04
C LYS A 707 23.19 -10.61 -30.53
N VAL A 708 23.98 -9.65 -30.96
CA VAL A 708 23.75 -8.21 -30.77
C VAL A 708 23.01 -7.72 -32.01
N SER A 709 21.84 -7.11 -31.82
CA SER A 709 21.02 -6.57 -32.93
C SER A 709 21.34 -5.12 -33.26
N SER A 710 21.88 -4.37 -32.30
CA SER A 710 22.19 -2.95 -32.47
C SER A 710 23.21 -2.49 -31.44
N VAL A 711 24.02 -1.49 -31.80
CA VAL A 711 24.85 -0.72 -30.89
C VAL A 711 24.17 0.61 -30.55
N PHE A 712 24.45 1.15 -29.36
CA PHE A 712 23.84 2.38 -28.88
C PHE A 712 24.89 3.29 -28.25
N ARG A 713 24.90 4.57 -28.64
CA ARG A 713 25.77 5.61 -28.08
C ARG A 713 24.91 6.78 -27.62
N HIS A 714 25.07 7.18 -26.35
CA HIS A 714 24.39 8.35 -25.79
C HIS A 714 25.21 8.97 -24.66
N LYS A 715 24.91 10.23 -24.33
CA LYS A 715 25.53 10.92 -23.18
C LYS A 715 24.70 10.70 -21.92
N VAL A 716 25.41 10.47 -20.82
CA VAL A 716 24.82 10.30 -19.48
C VAL A 716 25.25 11.45 -18.58
N SER A 717 24.34 11.95 -17.75
CA SER A 717 24.61 13.06 -16.82
C SER A 717 25.38 12.63 -15.58
N GLN A 718 25.35 11.34 -15.22
CA GLN A 718 25.97 10.80 -14.03
C GLN A 718 26.50 9.38 -14.28
N ILE A 719 27.72 9.12 -13.79
CA ILE A 719 28.38 7.81 -13.83
C ILE A 719 28.63 7.38 -12.39
N TYR A 720 28.35 6.12 -12.09
CA TYR A 720 28.63 5.47 -10.81
C TYR A 720 29.94 4.71 -10.93
N GLU A 721 30.83 4.93 -9.97
CA GLU A 721 32.10 4.22 -9.85
C GLU A 721 32.00 3.19 -8.73
N ILE A 722 32.13 1.91 -9.08
CA ILE A 722 32.04 0.79 -8.15
C ILE A 722 33.44 0.23 -7.92
N HIS A 723 33.96 0.41 -6.71
CA HIS A 723 35.20 -0.23 -6.27
C HIS A 723 34.88 -1.60 -5.68
N TYR A 724 35.49 -2.66 -6.21
CA TYR A 724 35.37 -4.02 -5.70
C TYR A 724 36.73 -4.70 -5.64
N LEU A 725 36.78 -5.91 -5.06
CA LEU A 725 38.05 -6.61 -4.81
C LEU A 725 38.86 -6.93 -6.09
N GLY A 726 38.20 -7.00 -7.26
CA GLY A 726 38.83 -7.29 -8.55
C GLY A 726 39.03 -6.08 -9.47
N GLY A 727 38.74 -4.85 -9.02
CA GLY A 727 38.96 -3.64 -9.82
C GLY A 727 37.92 -2.54 -9.63
N ILE A 728 37.78 -1.69 -10.66
CA ILE A 728 36.84 -0.56 -10.70
C ILE A 728 35.93 -0.73 -11.93
N ILE A 729 34.62 -0.65 -11.72
CA ILE A 729 33.62 -0.60 -12.81
C ILE A 729 32.96 0.77 -12.81
N LYS A 730 32.87 1.40 -13.98
CA LYS A 730 32.15 2.67 -14.19
C LYS A 730 30.92 2.44 -15.06
N THR A 731 29.74 2.78 -14.55
CA THR A 731 28.48 2.49 -15.25
C THR A 731 27.33 3.39 -14.81
N THR A 732 26.17 3.35 -15.48
CA THR A 732 25.00 4.16 -15.08
C THR A 732 24.25 3.55 -13.90
N ALA A 733 23.47 4.37 -13.19
CA ALA A 733 22.65 3.97 -12.03
C ALA A 733 21.81 2.71 -12.29
N ASP A 734 21.21 2.63 -13.48
CA ASP A 734 20.29 1.56 -13.86
C ASP A 734 20.99 0.35 -14.49
N HIS A 735 22.30 0.41 -14.68
CA HIS A 735 23.06 -0.71 -15.21
C HIS A 735 23.12 -1.84 -14.19
N SER A 736 22.72 -3.05 -14.60
CA SER A 736 22.72 -4.22 -13.73
C SER A 736 24.09 -4.88 -13.68
N VAL A 737 24.65 -5.03 -12.47
CA VAL A 737 25.84 -5.84 -12.20
C VAL A 737 25.46 -7.15 -11.50
N PHE A 738 26.32 -8.16 -11.60
CA PHE A 738 26.08 -9.43 -10.93
C PHE A 738 26.68 -9.45 -9.54
N VAL A 739 25.85 -9.71 -8.52
CA VAL A 739 26.29 -9.88 -7.14
C VAL A 739 25.88 -11.23 -6.56
N ARG A 740 26.69 -11.73 -5.63
CA ARG A 740 26.44 -12.94 -4.87
C ARG A 740 25.83 -12.60 -3.52
N ARG A 741 24.54 -12.89 -3.35
CA ARG A 741 23.82 -12.78 -2.06
C ARG A 741 23.27 -14.14 -1.65
N HIS A 742 23.40 -14.50 -0.37
CA HIS A 742 22.84 -15.73 0.21
C HIS A 742 23.19 -17.02 -0.59
N GLY A 743 24.42 -17.07 -1.13
CA GLY A 743 24.91 -18.22 -1.90
C GLY A 743 24.50 -18.27 -3.39
N ARG A 744 23.85 -17.24 -3.93
CA ARG A 744 23.29 -17.19 -5.31
C ARG A 744 23.80 -15.97 -6.09
N ILE A 745 23.90 -16.07 -7.41
CA ILE A 745 24.24 -14.96 -8.34
C ILE A 745 22.94 -14.28 -8.79
N MET A 746 22.89 -12.95 -8.74
CA MET A 746 21.73 -12.15 -9.17
C MET A 746 22.19 -10.84 -9.82
N ALA A 747 21.44 -10.39 -10.82
CA ALA A 747 21.61 -9.08 -11.44
C ALA A 747 20.93 -8.01 -10.55
N ILE A 748 21.66 -6.97 -10.17
CA ILE A 748 21.19 -5.84 -9.36
C ILE A 748 21.62 -4.55 -10.05
N ALA A 749 20.72 -3.58 -10.18
CA ALA A 749 21.05 -2.26 -10.71
C ALA A 749 22.12 -1.58 -9.85
N THR A 750 23.00 -0.80 -10.47
CA THR A 750 24.17 -0.21 -9.81
C THR A 750 23.78 0.69 -8.64
N LYS A 751 22.66 1.41 -8.75
CA LYS A 751 22.09 2.22 -7.66
C LYS A 751 21.64 1.43 -6.44
N ASP A 752 21.36 0.13 -6.60
CA ASP A 752 20.85 -0.76 -5.56
C ASP A 752 21.95 -1.63 -4.90
N ILE A 753 23.21 -1.44 -5.32
CA ILE A 753 24.39 -2.09 -4.71
C ILE A 753 24.59 -1.53 -3.29
N LYS A 754 24.91 -2.42 -2.34
CA LYS A 754 25.21 -2.06 -0.96
C LYS A 754 26.63 -2.48 -0.58
N LYS A 755 27.26 -1.72 0.31
CA LYS A 755 28.58 -2.08 0.87
C LYS A 755 28.51 -3.47 1.53
N GLY A 756 29.35 -4.39 1.05
CA GLY A 756 29.33 -5.80 1.47
C GLY A 756 28.74 -6.77 0.44
N ASP A 757 28.17 -6.28 -0.67
CA ASP A 757 27.83 -7.13 -1.81
C ASP A 757 29.08 -7.68 -2.50
N LEU A 758 29.07 -8.97 -2.78
CA LEU A 758 30.16 -9.66 -3.48
C LEU A 758 29.89 -9.63 -4.98
N LEU A 759 30.58 -8.78 -5.74
CA LEU A 759 30.54 -8.83 -7.21
C LEU A 759 31.03 -10.20 -7.69
N VAL A 760 30.32 -10.77 -8.67
CA VAL A 760 30.57 -12.12 -9.15
C VAL A 760 31.65 -12.08 -10.22
N GLU A 761 32.85 -12.48 -9.81
CA GLU A 761 33.91 -12.98 -10.69
C GLU A 761 33.95 -14.50 -10.49
N LEU A 762 33.96 -15.30 -11.57
CA LEU A 762 34.23 -16.74 -11.43
C LEU A 762 35.76 -16.94 -11.49
N PRO A 763 36.40 -17.80 -10.66
CA PRO A 763 36.00 -18.37 -9.38
C PRO A 763 37.02 -18.11 -8.25
N LEU A 764 36.56 -17.57 -7.11
CA LEU A 764 37.21 -17.76 -5.81
C LEU A 764 36.15 -18.07 -4.74
N ASN A 765 36.29 -19.23 -4.12
CA ASN A 765 35.37 -19.76 -3.11
C ASN A 765 35.67 -19.12 -1.76
N ILE A 766 34.99 -18.03 -1.42
CA ILE A 766 35.16 -17.38 -0.11
C ILE A 766 33.93 -17.65 0.76
N ARG A 767 33.99 -18.71 1.59
CA ARG A 767 33.19 -18.78 2.81
C ARG A 767 33.98 -18.09 3.93
N LEU A 768 33.25 -17.26 4.69
CA LEU A 768 33.70 -16.41 5.80
C LEU A 768 34.62 -17.10 6.84
N PRO A 769 35.41 -16.32 7.62
CA PRO A 769 36.25 -16.84 8.69
C PRO A 769 35.43 -17.51 9.80
N TYR A 770 36.02 -18.58 10.33
CA TYR A 770 35.55 -19.45 11.39
C TYR A 770 35.09 -18.70 12.66
N VAL A 771 33.92 -19.08 13.19
CA VAL A 771 33.47 -18.70 14.55
C VAL A 771 33.45 -19.98 15.41
N PRO A 772 34.24 -20.07 16.50
CA PRO A 772 34.22 -21.24 17.37
C PRO A 772 32.83 -21.45 18.00
N GLY A 773 32.29 -22.68 17.91
CA GLY A 773 31.11 -23.11 18.70
C GLY A 773 29.83 -23.45 17.95
N ARG A 774 29.70 -23.19 16.64
CA ARG A 774 28.55 -23.67 15.84
C ARG A 774 28.88 -24.97 15.12
N ARG A 775 28.25 -26.08 15.55
CA ARG A 775 28.16 -27.33 14.78
C ARG A 775 27.32 -27.10 13.52
N GLN A 776 27.94 -26.72 12.40
CA GLN A 776 27.33 -26.94 11.10
C GLN A 776 27.59 -28.40 10.67
N ARG A 777 26.57 -29.25 10.84
CA ARG A 777 26.52 -30.55 10.18
C ARG A 777 26.29 -30.32 8.69
N HIS A 778 27.33 -30.22 7.90
CA HIS A 778 27.37 -30.73 6.52
C HIS A 778 28.79 -31.27 6.33
N LYS A 779 28.91 -32.59 6.17
CA LYS A 779 30.17 -33.25 5.83
C LYS A 779 30.58 -32.69 4.46
N ILE A 780 31.63 -31.86 4.42
CA ILE A 780 32.27 -31.48 3.17
C ILE A 780 32.88 -32.78 2.64
N VAL A 781 32.25 -33.38 1.65
CA VAL A 781 32.97 -34.27 0.73
C VAL A 781 33.70 -33.31 -0.18
N ALA A 782 35.03 -33.22 -0.07
CA ALA A 782 35.82 -32.62 -1.11
C ALA A 782 35.49 -33.39 -2.38
N HIS A 783 34.88 -32.74 -3.36
CA HIS A 783 34.74 -33.32 -4.69
C HIS A 783 36.16 -33.34 -5.27
N GLU A 784 36.75 -34.52 -5.44
CA GLU A 784 37.90 -34.68 -6.32
C GLU A 784 37.40 -34.37 -7.72
N PHE A 785 37.87 -33.25 -8.27
CA PHE A 785 37.68 -32.96 -9.67
C PHE A 785 38.50 -33.98 -10.48
N PRO A 786 37.95 -34.56 -11.56
CA PRO A 786 38.75 -35.32 -12.52
C PRO A 786 39.98 -34.49 -12.93
N GLU A 787 41.17 -35.11 -12.99
CA GLU A 787 42.43 -34.44 -13.32
C GLU A 787 42.43 -33.79 -14.71
N GLU A 788 41.52 -34.19 -15.59
CA GLU A 788 41.31 -33.55 -16.89
C GLU A 788 40.18 -32.52 -16.80
N LYS A 789 40.55 -31.27 -16.51
CA LYS A 789 39.73 -30.13 -16.95
C LYS A 789 39.83 -30.07 -18.48
N PRO A 790 38.73 -30.04 -19.24
CA PRO A 790 38.80 -29.39 -20.54
C PRO A 790 39.13 -27.94 -20.26
N THR A 791 40.36 -27.52 -20.57
CA THR A 791 40.71 -26.11 -20.61
C THR A 791 39.78 -25.48 -21.65
N ILE A 792 38.79 -24.71 -21.22
CA ILE A 792 38.00 -23.88 -22.13
C ILE A 792 38.92 -22.73 -22.51
N LEU A 793 39.82 -22.97 -23.47
CA LEU A 793 40.59 -21.92 -24.09
C LEU A 793 39.64 -21.13 -25.00
N LEU A 794 39.24 -19.93 -24.57
CA LEU A 794 38.69 -18.95 -25.49
C LEU A 794 39.86 -18.46 -26.34
N ASP A 795 39.82 -18.75 -27.63
CA ASP A 795 40.81 -18.28 -28.61
C ASP A 795 40.61 -16.76 -28.81
N VAL A 796 41.14 -15.95 -27.87
CA VAL A 796 41.07 -14.49 -27.89
C VAL A 796 42.29 -13.96 -28.64
N TRP A 797 42.07 -13.45 -29.85
CA TRP A 797 43.12 -12.84 -30.66
C TRP A 797 43.29 -11.38 -30.25
N ASN A 798 44.49 -10.98 -29.80
CA ASN A 798 44.82 -9.58 -29.56
C ASN A 798 46.20 -9.25 -30.13
N ASP A 799 46.26 -8.32 -31.09
CA ASP A 799 47.52 -7.87 -31.72
C ASP A 799 48.20 -6.75 -30.90
N ASP A 800 47.53 -6.23 -29.87
CA ASP A 800 48.03 -5.17 -29.00
C ASP A 800 48.70 -5.73 -27.73
N LYS A 801 50.02 -5.63 -27.70
CA LYS A 801 50.87 -6.13 -26.62
C LYS A 801 50.59 -5.45 -25.27
N LEU A 802 50.19 -4.16 -25.28
CA LEU A 802 49.94 -3.39 -24.07
C LEU A 802 48.61 -3.78 -23.43
N LEU A 803 47.59 -3.99 -24.26
CA LEU A 803 46.27 -4.46 -23.83
C LEU A 803 46.32 -5.90 -23.32
N SER A 804 47.13 -6.76 -23.95
CA SER A 804 47.33 -8.14 -23.52
C SER A 804 48.05 -8.25 -22.16
N GLU A 805 48.97 -7.33 -21.84
CA GLU A 805 49.60 -7.25 -20.52
C GLU A 805 48.62 -6.71 -19.45
N GLN A 806 47.80 -5.71 -19.81
CA GLN A 806 46.82 -5.10 -18.91
C GLN A 806 45.71 -6.08 -18.47
N TYR A 807 45.34 -7.02 -19.32
CA TYR A 807 44.31 -8.04 -19.05
C TYR A 807 44.86 -9.46 -18.92
N ALA A 808 46.18 -9.62 -18.69
CA ALA A 808 46.84 -10.92 -18.59
C ALA A 808 46.18 -11.87 -17.57
N PHE A 809 45.63 -11.32 -16.48
CA PHE A 809 44.90 -12.09 -15.47
C PHE A 809 43.57 -12.67 -15.99
N ALA A 810 42.83 -11.93 -16.83
CA ALA A 810 41.58 -12.38 -17.42
C ALA A 810 41.79 -13.38 -18.58
N MET A 811 42.96 -13.33 -19.22
CA MET A 811 43.36 -14.27 -20.28
C MET A 811 43.98 -15.57 -19.73
N ALA A 812 44.38 -15.59 -18.46
CA ALA A 812 45.03 -16.73 -17.79
C ALA A 812 44.06 -17.66 -17.01
N GLN A 813 42.78 -17.29 -16.89
CA GLN A 813 41.71 -18.11 -16.31
C GLN A 813 40.89 -18.79 -17.40
#